data_AF-A0A959GVZ6-F1
#
_entry.id   AF-A0A959GVZ6-F1
#
_cell.length_a   1.000
_cell.length_b   1.000
_cell.length_c   1.000
_cell.angle_alpha   90.00
_cell.angle_beta   90.00
_cell.angle_gamma   90.00
#
_symmetry.space_group_name_H-M   'P 1'
#
loop_
_entity.id
_entity.type
_entity.pdbx_description
1 polymer ?
#
loop_
_entity_poly.entity_id
_entity_poly.type
_entity_poly.pdbx_seq_one_letter_code
_entity_poly.pdbx_strand_id
1 'polypeptide(L)'
;MHNRLAITAIALLAVLAGLNAQDFGTWNCGMEPPPPPESPPSGPTLSCNANSPYENNNEIYVAEPMEYSIWQPLEIKLNFIFWTNPNLPNGDLGNFNPNYGPDIQFLDALEVEMNRRISELVDPGAPCSDNYIPDAKFKFDIQRYWISDAYLWDLENQGTGNDNYCPGDWDDNNMGTPYTNQVYQRLSENNVREGVNVFFANEGSKYQQLITSQIITPGPADFCQFASCTDCSEYPSSDLMQKLRVAMNNEYLVYKYGRDILPLHDPNYIWDQEQRKLGMSRVILHELGHSFSLGHVTAVASCPNRNIMSTSHLSQGNYLNIGQVGRMHRISHLLSMRKYVSCREPSQSHDPLSELPRVVTGEETWDFDTKLYTHLIIESGGELTLCGRLYMPKNGYIWVKRGGKLTVDGGLISFNRQEFEDCPNEFWAGIIIQGNANKAHASVDINNLTPDDPGVAILQNNALIEYARTALSTKHSAQYWWFKDYFGGIVQATDATFLNCGRAAEFLKYSWPNASFFRKCRFESTDGSAYAGVTMWRTQGITFDECEFLNLGNYCLEFSNAGGNVLNGCTFRSTLNGIYAAATMPLSSPVVVGSASLNAQRNSFTQNSCAINGIGLSRLIVQNNDFSVNGHGVSLNGQSGYFSFNNTFTGHDVSEQFTLTGPLEKFTNCNDFLSENFGMLIQGDNEGFVFNNNELDAEYGLLVLDYNASPGRIFKIQSQFGNLDGPADNLFPENGT
;
A
#
# COMPACT_ATOMS: atom_id res chain seq x y z
N MET A 1 -43.34 -29.58 21.48
CA MET A 1 -42.38 -28.46 21.42
C MET A 1 -41.06 -28.92 22.01
N HIS A 2 -39.97 -28.46 21.43
CA HIS A 2 -38.65 -29.08 21.34
C HIS A 2 -38.09 -29.83 22.54
N ASN A 3 -37.48 -30.98 22.25
CA ASN A 3 -36.61 -31.70 23.16
C ASN A 3 -35.45 -32.35 22.36
N ARG A 4 -34.25 -32.29 22.96
CA ARG A 4 -32.99 -33.02 22.69
C ARG A 4 -31.91 -32.33 21.85
N LEU A 5 -30.91 -31.83 22.56
CA LEU A 5 -29.53 -31.65 22.14
C LEU A 5 -28.62 -31.93 23.35
N ALA A 6 -27.44 -32.48 23.07
CA ALA A 6 -26.29 -32.77 23.94
C ALA A 6 -26.24 -34.16 24.63
N ILE A 7 -24.98 -34.60 24.79
CA ILE A 7 -24.42 -35.90 25.24
C ILE A 7 -24.03 -36.81 24.08
N THR A 8 -22.74 -36.89 23.76
CA THR A 8 -21.88 -38.05 24.10
C THR A 8 -20.41 -37.74 23.76
N ALA A 9 -19.56 -37.78 24.79
CA ALA A 9 -18.13 -37.98 24.68
C ALA A 9 -17.77 -39.29 25.41
N ILE A 10 -16.63 -39.88 25.02
CA ILE A 10 -15.85 -40.97 25.65
C ILE A 10 -16.00 -42.38 25.03
N ALA A 11 -14.84 -42.82 24.49
CA ALA A 11 -14.21 -44.16 24.49
C ALA A 11 -13.82 -44.57 23.05
N LEU A 12 -12.54 -44.75 22.68
CA LEU A 12 -11.67 -45.80 23.20
C LEU A 12 -10.18 -45.43 22.99
N LEU A 13 -9.39 -45.51 24.06
CA LEU A 13 -7.93 -45.32 24.09
C LEU A 13 -7.40 -46.47 24.94
N ALA A 14 -6.82 -47.52 24.32
CA ALA A 14 -6.00 -48.55 24.98
C ALA A 14 -5.50 -49.60 23.98
N VAL A 15 -4.36 -49.34 23.31
CA VAL A 15 -3.36 -50.38 22.99
C VAL A 15 -1.98 -49.71 22.97
N LEU A 16 -1.33 -49.60 24.13
CA LEU A 16 0.11 -49.33 24.21
C LEU A 16 0.60 -49.84 25.58
N ALA A 17 1.13 -51.05 25.59
CA ALA A 17 2.07 -51.51 26.62
C ALA A 17 2.87 -52.70 26.06
N GLY A 18 4.16 -52.48 25.81
CA GLY A 18 5.14 -53.55 25.66
C GLY A 18 6.09 -53.36 24.49
N LEU A 19 7.21 -52.65 24.70
CA LEU A 19 8.55 -53.25 24.84
C LEU A 19 9.67 -52.19 24.71
N ASN A 20 10.47 -52.15 25.76
CA ASN A 20 11.91 -51.88 25.86
C ASN A 20 12.55 -50.65 25.18
N ALA A 21 13.01 -49.76 26.06
CA ALA A 21 14.14 -48.87 25.82
C ALA A 21 15.46 -49.66 25.93
N GLN A 22 16.17 -49.81 24.82
CA GLN A 22 17.63 -49.86 24.73
C GLN A 22 18.02 -49.65 23.26
N ASP A 23 19.11 -48.92 23.04
CA ASP A 23 19.73 -48.53 21.75
C ASP A 23 19.25 -47.24 21.06
N PHE A 24 19.58 -46.09 21.65
CA PHE A 24 19.84 -44.86 20.88
C PHE A 24 21.30 -44.85 20.41
N GLY A 25 21.55 -45.52 19.29
CA GLY A 25 22.72 -45.32 18.45
C GLY A 25 22.48 -44.18 17.46
N THR A 26 23.38 -43.21 17.45
CA THR A 26 23.42 -42.03 16.58
C THR A 26 23.29 -42.38 15.09
N TRP A 27 22.23 -41.92 14.43
CA TRP A 27 22.16 -41.73 12.98
C TRP A 27 21.84 -40.27 12.68
N ASN A 28 22.86 -39.57 12.15
CA ASN A 28 22.77 -38.24 11.60
C ASN A 28 21.96 -38.27 10.30
N CYS A 29 20.78 -37.67 10.29
CA CYS A 29 20.17 -37.14 9.07
C CYS A 29 20.67 -35.71 8.91
N GLY A 30 21.47 -35.45 7.88
CA GLY A 30 21.84 -34.10 7.48
C GLY A 30 20.60 -33.35 7.03
N MET A 31 20.11 -32.45 7.87
CA MET A 31 19.27 -31.36 7.42
C MET A 31 20.20 -30.36 6.72
N GLU A 32 20.04 -30.18 5.41
CA GLU A 32 20.56 -28.98 4.77
C GLU A 32 19.91 -27.76 5.44
N PRO A 33 20.69 -26.71 5.77
CA PRO A 33 20.11 -25.47 6.26
C PRO A 33 19.15 -24.89 5.21
N PRO A 34 18.07 -24.20 5.64
CA PRO A 34 17.18 -23.52 4.71
C PRO A 34 18.01 -22.60 3.79
N PRO A 35 17.66 -22.50 2.50
CA PRO A 35 18.31 -21.54 1.63
C PRO A 35 18.24 -20.15 2.28
N PRO A 36 19.32 -19.35 2.22
CA PRO A 36 19.30 -18.01 2.76
C PRO A 36 18.11 -17.24 2.17
N PRO A 37 17.46 -16.35 2.93
CA PRO A 37 16.38 -15.53 2.40
C PRO A 37 16.90 -14.85 1.14
N GLU A 38 16.21 -15.10 0.02
CA GLU A 38 16.49 -14.38 -1.21
C GLU A 38 16.47 -12.89 -0.89
N SER A 39 17.49 -12.18 -1.37
CA SER A 39 17.51 -10.73 -1.34
C SER A 39 16.18 -10.21 -1.87
N PRO A 40 15.59 -9.14 -1.27
CA PRO A 40 14.40 -8.52 -1.82
C PRO A 40 14.63 -8.26 -3.31
N PRO A 41 13.62 -8.50 -4.18
CA PRO A 41 13.76 -8.32 -5.61
C PRO A 41 14.39 -6.95 -5.84
N SER A 42 15.48 -6.92 -6.61
CA SER A 42 16.11 -5.68 -7.04
C SER A 42 15.00 -4.77 -7.55
N GLY A 43 14.83 -3.60 -6.91
CA GLY A 43 13.78 -2.66 -7.26
C GLY A 43 13.79 -2.39 -8.77
N PRO A 44 12.63 -2.13 -9.38
CA PRO A 44 12.52 -2.04 -10.83
C PRO A 44 13.53 -1.04 -11.40
N THR A 45 14.20 -1.44 -12.48
CA THR A 45 15.05 -0.56 -13.27
C THR A 45 14.16 0.40 -14.05
N LEU A 46 14.26 1.70 -13.74
CA LEU A 46 13.53 2.77 -14.44
C LEU A 46 13.76 2.66 -15.97
N SER A 47 12.71 2.37 -16.74
CA SER A 47 12.78 2.20 -18.20
C SER A 47 12.66 3.51 -19.00
N CYS A 48 12.37 4.62 -18.32
CA CYS A 48 12.04 5.91 -18.94
C CYS A 48 13.16 6.96 -18.78
N ASN A 49 13.30 7.83 -19.78
CA ASN A 49 14.29 8.90 -19.81
C ASN A 49 13.75 10.12 -19.04
N ALA A 50 14.16 10.30 -17.78
CA ALA A 50 13.90 11.43 -16.86
C ALA A 50 13.51 12.78 -17.51
N ASN A 51 12.27 12.92 -17.97
CA ASN A 51 11.78 14.07 -18.75
C ASN A 51 10.44 14.61 -18.21
N SER A 52 9.95 14.11 -17.08
CA SER A 52 8.69 14.59 -16.52
C SER A 52 8.75 16.09 -16.22
N PRO A 53 7.86 16.92 -16.81
CA PRO A 53 7.79 18.35 -16.47
C PRO A 53 7.30 18.57 -15.03
N TYR A 54 6.72 17.55 -14.39
CA TYR A 54 6.15 17.61 -13.04
C TYR A 54 7.22 17.63 -11.96
N GLU A 55 8.40 17.06 -12.20
CA GLU A 55 9.45 17.00 -11.17
C GLU A 55 9.94 18.39 -10.75
N ASN A 56 9.84 19.39 -11.65
CA ASN A 56 10.47 20.71 -11.45
C ASN A 56 9.49 21.89 -11.47
N ASN A 57 8.21 21.68 -11.77
CA ASN A 57 7.21 22.75 -11.84
C ASN A 57 6.41 22.88 -10.54
N ASN A 58 6.65 23.95 -9.79
CA ASN A 58 5.96 24.22 -8.51
C ASN A 58 4.47 24.56 -8.70
N GLU A 59 4.09 25.19 -9.82
CA GLU A 59 2.74 25.74 -10.00
C GLU A 59 1.69 24.64 -10.17
N ILE A 60 2.09 23.47 -10.70
CA ILE A 60 1.20 22.32 -10.89
C ILE A 60 0.69 21.73 -9.56
N TYR A 61 1.38 22.00 -8.45
CA TYR A 61 1.03 21.50 -7.13
C TYR A 61 0.11 22.45 -6.35
N VAL A 62 -0.28 23.59 -6.92
CA VAL A 62 -1.23 24.53 -6.30
C VAL A 62 -2.55 24.43 -7.03
N ALA A 63 -3.65 24.33 -6.28
CA ALA A 63 -4.99 24.39 -6.86
C ALA A 63 -5.23 25.75 -7.55
N GLU A 64 -6.01 25.73 -8.62
CA GLU A 64 -6.46 26.96 -9.27
C GLU A 64 -7.34 27.79 -8.32
N PRO A 65 -7.38 29.14 -8.44
CA PRO A 65 -8.14 29.99 -7.51
C PRO A 65 -9.63 29.64 -7.36
N MET A 66 -10.27 29.10 -8.41
CA MET A 66 -11.68 28.69 -8.38
C MET A 66 -11.92 27.41 -7.56
N GLU A 67 -10.86 26.67 -7.26
CA GLU A 67 -10.89 25.33 -6.67
C GLU A 67 -10.53 25.35 -5.17
N TYR A 68 -10.10 26.51 -4.66
CA TYR A 68 -9.57 26.69 -3.30
C TYR A 68 -10.52 26.38 -2.15
N SER A 69 -11.83 26.45 -2.40
CA SER A 69 -12.87 26.22 -1.39
C SER A 69 -13.08 24.74 -1.06
N ILE A 70 -12.70 23.83 -1.96
CA ILE A 70 -12.79 22.38 -1.78
C ILE A 70 -11.43 21.72 -1.52
N TRP A 71 -10.33 22.45 -1.73
CA TRP A 71 -8.98 21.97 -1.45
C TRP A 71 -8.72 21.87 0.06
N GLN A 72 -8.46 20.65 0.53
CA GLN A 72 -8.20 20.33 1.92
C GLN A 72 -6.72 20.57 2.29
N PRO A 73 -6.43 21.08 3.51
CA PRO A 73 -5.05 21.29 3.93
C PRO A 73 -4.33 19.96 4.19
N LEU A 74 -3.05 19.90 3.83
CA LEU A 74 -2.13 18.84 4.25
C LEU A 74 -1.79 19.04 5.73
N GLU A 75 -1.99 18.00 6.52
CA GLU A 75 -1.63 18.00 7.95
C GLU A 75 -0.20 17.48 8.11
N ILE A 76 0.69 18.32 8.65
CA ILE A 76 2.10 18.03 8.85
C ILE A 76 2.34 17.77 10.33
N LYS A 77 2.89 16.59 10.65
CA LYS A 77 3.27 16.21 12.01
C LYS A 77 4.50 16.98 12.44
N LEU A 78 4.35 17.78 13.48
CA LEU A 78 5.44 18.45 14.18
C LEU A 78 5.55 17.91 15.61
N ASN A 79 6.78 17.89 16.13
CA ASN A 79 7.07 17.57 17.51
C ASN A 79 7.83 18.74 18.15
N PHE A 80 7.25 19.39 19.13
CA PHE A 80 7.94 20.36 19.96
C PHE A 80 8.64 19.62 21.09
N ILE A 81 9.97 19.67 21.10
CA ILE A 81 10.80 18.95 22.05
C ILE A 81 11.48 19.97 22.95
N PHE A 82 11.06 19.98 24.21
CA PHE A 82 11.62 20.82 25.25
C PHE A 82 12.62 20.00 26.05
N TRP A 83 13.91 20.24 25.83
CA TRP A 83 14.94 19.70 26.73
C TRP A 83 14.84 20.41 28.07
N THR A 84 14.86 19.66 29.16
CA THR A 84 14.75 20.19 30.52
C THR A 84 15.92 19.74 31.38
N ASN A 85 16.35 20.61 32.29
CA ASN A 85 17.42 20.32 33.22
C ASN A 85 16.85 20.15 34.64
N PRO A 86 16.77 18.91 35.15
CA PRO A 86 16.21 18.62 36.47
C PRO A 86 17.13 19.07 37.62
N ASN A 87 18.38 19.46 37.32
CA ASN A 87 19.37 19.84 38.32
C ASN A 87 19.33 21.34 38.66
N LEU A 88 18.44 22.12 38.02
CA LEU A 88 18.36 23.55 38.27
C LEU A 88 17.71 23.86 39.64
N PRO A 89 18.10 24.96 40.30
CA PRO A 89 17.54 25.34 41.60
C PRO A 89 16.03 25.62 41.53
N ASN A 90 15.38 25.52 42.69
CA ASN A 90 13.97 25.91 42.89
C ASN A 90 12.95 25.15 42.03
N GLY A 91 13.33 24.01 41.46
CA GLY A 91 12.44 23.21 40.59
C GLY A 91 12.17 23.86 39.23
N ASP A 92 13.01 24.81 38.80
CA ASP A 92 13.00 25.28 37.41
C ASP A 92 13.44 24.13 36.49
N LEU A 93 12.79 24.01 35.34
CA LEU A 93 13.15 23.03 34.32
C LEU A 93 14.14 23.61 33.31
N GLY A 94 14.41 24.92 33.38
CA GLY A 94 15.27 25.63 32.43
C GLY A 94 14.64 25.76 31.04
N ASN A 95 13.35 25.46 30.91
CA ASN A 95 12.57 25.52 29.68
C ASN A 95 11.08 25.73 30.01
N PHE A 96 10.21 25.80 29.00
CA PHE A 96 8.77 25.90 29.19
C PHE A 96 8.25 24.80 30.12
N ASN A 97 7.55 25.17 31.19
CA ASN A 97 7.16 24.23 32.23
C ASN A 97 5.74 23.67 31.97
N PRO A 98 5.56 22.34 31.84
CA PRO A 98 4.26 21.75 31.53
C PRO A 98 3.24 21.91 32.66
N ASN A 99 3.70 22.20 33.88
CA ASN A 99 2.86 22.39 35.06
C ASN A 99 2.61 23.87 35.38
N TYR A 100 3.14 24.80 34.56
CA TYR A 100 2.95 26.23 34.77
C TYR A 100 1.97 26.81 33.75
N GLY A 101 0.78 27.18 34.23
CA GLY A 101 -0.34 27.63 33.39
C GLY A 101 0.01 28.70 32.33
N PRO A 102 0.75 29.77 32.67
CA PRO A 102 1.14 30.78 31.69
C PRO A 102 2.03 30.26 30.56
N ASP A 103 2.92 29.30 30.82
CA ASP A 103 3.77 28.71 29.77
C ASP A 103 2.91 27.89 28.80
N ILE A 104 2.00 27.07 29.31
CA ILE A 104 1.07 26.30 28.48
C ILE A 104 0.15 27.21 27.66
N GLN A 105 -0.44 28.25 28.27
CA GLN A 105 -1.29 29.20 27.55
C GLN A 105 -0.53 29.94 26.44
N PHE A 106 0.74 30.28 26.67
CA PHE A 106 1.58 30.89 25.64
C PHE A 106 1.85 29.90 24.49
N LEU A 107 2.19 28.64 24.79
CA LEU A 107 2.39 27.61 23.76
C LEU A 107 1.09 27.33 22.97
N ASP A 108 -0.06 27.24 23.63
CA ASP A 108 -1.36 27.07 22.97
C ASP A 108 -1.64 28.23 22.00
N ALA A 109 -1.41 29.47 22.45
CA ALA A 109 -1.61 30.65 21.62
C ALA A 109 -0.62 30.71 20.44
N LEU A 110 0.61 30.26 20.65
CA LEU A 110 1.63 30.16 19.60
C LEU A 110 1.22 29.19 18.50
N GLU A 111 0.74 27.99 18.85
CA GLU A 111 0.31 26.98 17.88
C GLU A 111 -0.88 27.44 17.03
N VAL A 112 -1.84 28.11 17.68
CA VAL A 112 -2.97 28.74 16.98
C VAL A 112 -2.47 29.80 16.01
N GLU A 113 -1.55 30.66 16.44
CA GLU A 113 -1.02 31.74 15.59
C GLU A 113 -0.18 31.21 14.42
N MET A 114 0.62 30.15 14.63
CA MET A 114 1.37 29.49 13.56
C MET A 114 0.44 28.96 12.47
N ASN A 115 -0.57 28.19 12.87
CA ASN A 115 -1.56 27.65 11.94
C ASN A 115 -2.36 28.76 11.25
N ARG A 116 -2.77 29.79 12.00
CA ARG A 116 -3.49 30.95 11.44
C ARG A 116 -2.67 31.66 10.37
N ARG A 117 -1.37 31.86 10.57
CA ARG A 117 -0.50 32.56 9.61
C ARG A 117 -0.26 31.81 8.31
N ILE A 118 -0.38 30.48 8.32
CA ILE A 118 -0.21 29.67 7.12
C ILE A 118 -1.56 29.44 6.41
N SER A 119 -2.67 29.43 7.15
CA SER A 119 -4.03 29.26 6.60
C SER A 119 -4.76 30.57 6.28
N GLU A 120 -4.28 31.71 6.79
CA GLU A 120 -4.81 33.06 6.55
C GLU A 120 -3.64 33.97 6.13
N LEU A 121 -3.08 33.69 4.95
CA LEU A 121 -2.13 34.60 4.34
C LEU A 121 -2.78 35.97 4.15
N VAL A 122 -1.96 37.02 4.05
CA VAL A 122 -2.43 38.40 3.88
C VAL A 122 -1.96 38.92 2.54
N ASP A 123 -2.88 39.48 1.77
CA ASP A 123 -2.57 40.18 0.53
C ASP A 123 -1.55 41.30 0.82
N PRO A 124 -0.34 41.23 0.24
CA PRO A 124 0.69 42.24 0.48
C PRO A 124 0.41 43.56 -0.24
N GLY A 125 -0.59 43.61 -1.15
CA GLY A 125 -0.89 44.73 -2.02
C GLY A 125 0.08 44.85 -3.19
N ALA A 126 -0.25 45.72 -4.15
CA ALA A 126 0.61 45.99 -5.30
C ALA A 126 2.00 46.50 -4.87
N PRO A 127 3.10 46.06 -5.52
CA PRO A 127 3.14 45.27 -6.76
C PRO A 127 3.13 43.74 -6.57
N CYS A 128 2.87 43.21 -5.37
CA CYS A 128 3.05 41.79 -5.03
C CYS A 128 1.73 40.99 -4.93
N SER A 129 0.60 41.62 -5.25
CA SER A 129 -0.75 41.04 -5.16
C SER A 129 -1.11 40.15 -6.35
N ASP A 130 -0.33 40.18 -7.44
CA ASP A 130 -0.61 39.36 -8.62
C ASP A 130 -0.45 37.86 -8.27
N ASN A 131 -1.50 37.07 -8.53
CA ASN A 131 -1.60 35.65 -8.19
C ASN A 131 -1.44 35.34 -6.68
N TYR A 132 -1.94 36.24 -5.83
CA TYR A 132 -2.06 36.00 -4.40
C TYR A 132 -2.97 34.81 -4.08
N ILE A 133 -2.54 34.01 -3.11
CA ILE A 133 -3.30 32.88 -2.56
C ILE A 133 -3.54 33.11 -1.06
N PRO A 134 -4.80 32.96 -0.59
CA PRO A 134 -5.16 33.35 0.78
C PRO A 134 -4.83 32.32 1.85
N ASP A 135 -4.50 31.08 1.50
CA ASP A 135 -4.35 29.97 2.44
C ASP A 135 -3.37 28.95 1.85
N ALA A 136 -2.20 28.73 2.45
CA ALA A 136 -1.22 27.82 1.84
C ALA A 136 -1.67 26.34 1.80
N LYS A 137 -2.82 25.99 2.39
CA LYS A 137 -3.33 24.61 2.54
C LYS A 137 -2.37 23.68 3.26
N PHE A 138 -1.79 24.19 4.34
CA PHE A 138 -1.06 23.43 5.33
C PHE A 138 -1.68 23.63 6.71
N LYS A 139 -1.61 22.59 7.53
CA LYS A 139 -1.94 22.62 8.95
C LYS A 139 -0.85 21.86 9.70
N PHE A 140 -0.33 22.42 10.77
CA PHE A 140 0.62 21.76 11.64
C PHE A 140 -0.11 21.08 12.79
N ASP A 141 0.00 19.76 12.87
CA ASP A 141 -0.41 18.96 14.02
C ASP A 141 0.79 18.85 14.97
N ILE A 142 0.73 19.55 16.10
CA ILE A 142 1.87 19.72 17.00
C ILE A 142 1.67 18.85 18.24
N GLN A 143 2.64 17.97 18.51
CA GLN A 143 2.76 17.26 19.78
C GLN A 143 3.92 17.82 20.60
N ARG A 144 3.74 17.93 21.92
CA ARG A 144 4.73 18.51 22.84
C ARG A 144 5.35 17.42 23.71
N TYR A 145 6.68 17.43 23.80
CA TYR A 145 7.47 16.50 24.60
C TYR A 145 8.40 17.27 25.53
N TRP A 146 8.32 16.98 26.83
CA TRP A 146 9.25 17.52 27.83
C TRP A 146 10.18 16.39 28.26
N ILE A 147 11.42 16.44 27.77
CA ILE A 147 12.39 15.36 28.00
C ILE A 147 13.47 15.87 28.95
N SER A 148 13.70 15.11 30.02
CA SER A 148 14.67 15.46 31.06
C SER A 148 16.06 14.97 30.68
N ASP A 149 16.91 15.91 30.29
CA ASP A 149 18.31 15.64 29.98
C ASP A 149 19.14 16.93 30.11
N ALA A 150 19.92 17.03 31.19
CA ALA A 150 20.73 18.21 31.47
C ALA A 150 21.85 18.45 30.45
N TYR A 151 22.31 17.39 29.75
CA TYR A 151 23.36 17.49 28.75
C TYR A 151 22.80 18.04 27.43
N LEU A 152 21.65 17.53 26.97
CA LEU A 152 20.97 18.04 25.78
C LEU A 152 20.28 19.39 25.98
N TRP A 153 19.94 19.73 27.23
CA TRP A 153 19.38 21.04 27.56
C TRP A 153 20.35 22.18 27.28
N ASP A 154 21.64 21.95 27.51
CA ASP A 154 22.72 22.92 27.33
C ASP A 154 23.37 22.74 25.95
N LEU A 155 23.00 23.62 25.02
CA LEU A 155 23.48 23.63 23.64
C LEU A 155 25.01 23.71 23.53
N GLU A 156 25.68 24.30 24.52
CA GLU A 156 27.14 24.44 24.53
C GLU A 156 27.85 23.07 24.53
N ASN A 157 27.14 22.00 24.93
CA ASN A 157 27.64 20.63 24.90
C ASN A 157 27.76 20.01 23.50
N GLN A 158 27.20 20.63 22.45
CA GLN A 158 27.32 20.14 21.08
C GLN A 158 28.77 20.23 20.55
N GLY A 159 29.60 21.10 21.12
CA GLY A 159 31.06 21.11 20.90
C GLY A 159 31.56 21.78 19.61
N THR A 160 30.74 22.57 18.90
CA THR A 160 31.10 23.18 17.61
C THR A 160 31.90 24.50 17.72
N GLY A 161 32.06 25.07 18.91
CA GLY A 161 32.91 26.25 19.16
C GLY A 161 32.54 27.53 18.38
N ASN A 162 31.45 27.50 17.61
CA ASN A 162 30.89 28.59 16.83
C ASN A 162 29.40 28.71 17.17
N ASP A 163 28.90 29.94 17.23
CA ASP A 163 27.55 30.33 17.67
C ASP A 163 26.38 29.75 16.82
N ASN A 164 26.66 28.96 15.77
CA ASN A 164 25.68 28.38 14.85
C ASN A 164 25.29 26.95 15.28
N TYR A 165 24.21 26.81 16.06
CA TYR A 165 23.69 25.53 16.55
C TYR A 165 22.62 24.98 15.61
N CYS A 166 23.03 24.53 14.42
CA CYS A 166 22.12 24.05 13.38
C CYS A 166 22.06 22.54 13.27
N PRO A 167 20.87 21.94 13.08
CA PRO A 167 20.77 20.49 12.95
C PRO A 167 21.45 19.95 11.68
N GLY A 168 21.64 20.76 10.63
CA GLY A 168 22.39 20.35 9.44
C GLY A 168 23.88 20.08 9.68
N ASP A 169 24.43 20.56 10.79
CA ASP A 169 25.78 20.23 11.27
C ASP A 169 25.78 18.98 12.18
N TRP A 170 24.60 18.41 12.48
CA TRP A 170 24.45 17.13 13.16
C TRP A 170 24.59 16.02 12.12
N ASP A 171 25.80 15.87 11.57
CA ASP A 171 26.12 14.96 10.46
C ASP A 171 25.47 13.56 10.60
N ASP A 172 24.43 13.28 9.81
CA ASP A 172 23.75 11.98 9.81
C ASP A 172 24.67 10.84 9.34
N ASN A 173 25.79 11.15 8.66
CA ASN A 173 26.82 10.19 8.25
C ASN A 173 27.96 10.05 9.27
N ASN A 174 28.01 10.91 10.29
CA ASN A 174 28.79 10.73 11.50
C ASN A 174 27.83 10.72 12.70
N MET A 175 27.26 9.54 12.99
CA MET A 175 26.74 9.18 14.33
C MET A 175 27.86 9.21 15.42
N GLY A 176 28.78 10.17 15.37
CA GLY A 176 30.04 10.20 16.11
C GLY A 176 30.14 11.32 17.14
N THR A 177 29.24 12.30 17.15
CA THR A 177 29.18 13.26 18.26
C THR A 177 28.33 12.68 19.39
N PRO A 178 28.79 12.73 20.65
CA PRO A 178 28.00 12.27 21.80
C PRO A 178 26.62 12.94 21.88
N TYR A 179 26.51 14.18 21.44
CA TYR A 179 25.27 14.97 21.44
C TYR A 179 24.18 14.38 20.53
N THR A 180 24.47 14.17 19.24
CA THR A 180 23.47 13.66 18.28
C THR A 180 23.00 12.25 18.65
N ASN A 181 23.91 11.38 19.11
CA ASN A 181 23.56 10.04 19.57
C ASN A 181 22.61 10.07 20.78
N GLN A 182 22.88 10.97 21.73
CA GLN A 182 22.03 11.12 22.90
C GLN A 182 20.67 11.70 22.53
N VAL A 183 20.56 12.61 21.56
CA VAL A 183 19.27 13.08 21.02
C VAL A 183 18.44 11.88 20.55
N TYR A 184 18.96 11.07 19.63
CA TYR A 184 18.19 9.93 19.08
C TYR A 184 17.84 8.89 20.13
N GLN A 185 18.77 8.59 21.04
CA GLN A 185 18.50 7.72 22.18
C GLN A 185 17.31 8.24 23.00
N ARG A 186 17.32 9.53 23.35
CA ARG A 186 16.24 10.13 24.15
C ARG A 186 14.91 10.19 23.42
N LEU A 187 14.90 10.49 22.12
CA LEU A 187 13.66 10.46 21.34
C LEU A 187 13.05 9.05 21.32
N SER A 188 13.87 8.02 21.14
CA SER A 188 13.43 6.62 21.19
C SER A 188 12.95 6.22 22.58
N GLU A 189 13.69 6.54 23.65
CA GLU A 189 13.31 6.20 25.03
C GLU A 189 11.99 6.86 25.47
N ASN A 190 11.66 8.02 24.90
CA ASN A 190 10.44 8.76 25.22
C ASN A 190 9.30 8.51 24.22
N ASN A 191 9.46 7.56 23.29
CA ASN A 191 8.47 7.24 22.25
C ASN A 191 7.97 8.49 21.50
N VAL A 192 8.90 9.38 21.12
CA VAL A 192 8.58 10.53 20.28
C VAL A 192 8.14 10.02 18.91
N ARG A 193 6.95 10.41 18.46
CA ARG A 193 6.39 9.96 17.16
C ARG A 193 7.23 10.46 15.99
N GLU A 194 7.10 9.85 14.82
CA GLU A 194 7.70 10.41 13.60
C GLU A 194 7.05 11.75 13.22
N GLY A 195 7.87 12.79 13.10
CA GLY A 195 7.47 14.16 12.78
C GLY A 195 8.69 15.06 12.51
N VAL A 196 8.45 16.27 12.01
CA VAL A 196 9.51 17.30 11.99
C VAL A 196 9.77 17.71 13.44
N ASN A 197 11.00 17.51 13.90
CA ASN A 197 11.37 17.74 15.30
C ASN A 197 11.84 19.19 15.49
N VAL A 198 11.11 19.96 16.28
CA VAL A 198 11.42 21.35 16.64
C VAL A 198 11.97 21.36 18.06
N PHE A 199 13.28 21.53 18.19
CA PHE A 199 13.99 21.49 19.47
C PHE A 199 14.05 22.87 20.10
N PHE A 200 13.48 23.00 21.29
CA PHE A 200 13.65 24.16 22.15
C PHE A 200 14.77 23.87 23.14
N ALA A 201 15.93 24.48 22.91
CA ALA A 201 17.14 24.27 23.68
C ALA A 201 17.74 25.60 24.11
N ASN A 202 18.60 25.60 25.14
CA ASN A 202 19.16 26.83 25.68
C ASN A 202 20.67 26.69 25.82
N GLU A 203 21.39 27.80 25.75
CA GLU A 203 22.79 27.86 26.16
C GLU A 203 22.86 27.97 27.68
N GLY A 204 23.56 27.05 28.32
CA GLY A 204 23.69 26.98 29.77
C GLY A 204 24.28 28.27 30.35
N SER A 205 25.33 28.80 29.72
CA SER A 205 25.94 30.08 30.11
C SER A 205 24.97 31.26 30.04
N LYS A 206 24.11 31.32 29.01
CA LYS A 206 23.10 32.38 28.85
C LYS A 206 21.98 32.25 29.87
N TYR A 207 21.53 31.04 30.16
CA TYR A 207 20.57 30.80 31.24
C TYR A 207 21.13 31.28 32.59
N GLN A 208 22.40 30.98 32.89
CA GLN A 208 23.06 31.45 34.11
C GLN A 208 23.17 32.97 34.17
N GLN A 209 23.47 33.63 33.05
CA GLN A 209 23.55 35.10 32.99
C GLN A 209 22.18 35.77 33.13
N LEU A 210 21.20 35.33 32.35
CA LEU A 210 19.91 36.01 32.22
C LEU A 210 18.93 35.64 33.33
N ILE A 211 18.82 34.36 33.65
CA ILE A 211 17.80 33.85 34.59
C ILE A 211 18.34 33.80 36.01
N THR A 212 19.54 33.23 36.20
CA THR A 212 20.11 33.05 37.54
C THR A 212 20.75 34.33 38.08
N SER A 213 21.61 34.96 37.27
CA SER A 213 22.38 36.16 37.68
C SER A 213 21.65 37.47 37.39
N GLN A 214 20.59 37.43 36.59
CA GLN A 214 19.78 38.59 36.17
C GLN A 214 20.63 39.74 35.60
N ILE A 215 21.64 39.42 34.78
CA ILE A 215 22.49 40.40 34.12
C ILE A 215 21.70 41.09 32.99
N ILE A 216 21.77 42.43 32.91
CA ILE A 216 20.93 43.29 32.04
C ILE A 216 21.72 43.88 30.87
N THR A 217 22.88 43.31 30.53
CA THR A 217 23.80 43.90 29.55
C THR A 217 23.90 43.04 28.30
N PRO A 218 23.60 43.58 27.10
CA PRO A 218 23.26 44.97 26.78
C PRO A 218 21.73 45.22 26.86
N GLY A 219 21.30 46.49 26.93
CA GLY A 219 19.92 46.88 27.24
C GLY A 219 18.83 46.34 26.30
N PRO A 220 17.55 46.70 26.51
CA PRO A 220 16.38 46.08 25.86
C PRO A 220 16.44 46.00 24.32
N ALA A 221 17.20 46.88 23.66
CA ALA A 221 17.37 46.94 22.21
C ALA A 221 18.32 45.88 21.63
N ASP A 222 19.24 45.31 22.43
CA ASP A 222 20.24 44.32 21.99
C ASP A 222 19.93 42.90 22.50
N PHE A 223 18.80 42.71 23.20
CA PHE A 223 18.42 41.44 23.80
C PHE A 223 18.26 40.30 22.78
N CYS A 224 17.68 40.60 21.61
CA CYS A 224 17.60 39.62 20.51
C CYS A 224 18.98 39.28 19.92
N GLN A 225 19.92 40.23 19.89
CA GLN A 225 21.31 39.96 19.45
C GLN A 225 22.12 39.16 20.47
N PHE A 226 21.63 39.01 21.71
CA PHE A 226 22.34 38.32 22.78
C PHE A 226 21.75 36.97 23.18
N ALA A 227 20.48 36.73 22.83
CA ALA A 227 19.72 35.56 23.22
C ALA A 227 19.31 34.68 22.03
N SER A 228 18.69 35.16 20.94
CA SER A 228 18.37 34.28 19.78
C SER A 228 18.94 34.82 18.48
N CYS A 229 20.03 34.21 18.03
CA CYS A 229 20.73 34.61 16.79
C CYS A 229 20.83 33.50 15.76
N THR A 230 20.56 32.24 16.13
CA THR A 230 20.93 31.09 15.30
C THR A 230 19.86 30.01 15.32
N ASP A 231 18.59 30.42 15.24
CA ASP A 231 17.54 29.49 14.82
C ASP A 231 17.85 29.04 13.40
N CYS A 232 17.69 27.75 13.15
CA CYS A 232 17.99 27.16 11.86
C CYS A 232 17.34 25.79 11.72
N SER A 233 17.36 25.30 10.49
CA SER A 233 16.53 24.19 10.06
C SER A 233 17.21 23.41 8.95
N GLU A 234 16.82 22.16 8.81
CA GLU A 234 17.33 21.30 7.75
C GLU A 234 16.53 21.42 6.48
N TYR A 235 17.25 21.35 5.36
CA TYR A 235 16.62 21.25 4.06
C TYR A 235 16.12 19.83 3.80
N PRO A 236 15.01 19.67 3.06
CA PRO A 236 14.52 18.38 2.62
C PRO A 236 15.50 17.72 1.64
N SER A 237 15.46 16.40 1.59
CA SER A 237 16.40 15.58 0.82
C SER A 237 15.70 14.54 -0.03
N SER A 238 16.38 14.10 -1.08
CA SER A 238 15.99 12.93 -1.86
C SER A 238 16.20 11.62 -1.08
N ASP A 239 17.04 11.63 -0.04
CA ASP A 239 17.01 10.57 0.97
C ASP A 239 15.76 10.76 1.83
N LEU A 240 14.74 9.97 1.52
CA LEU A 240 13.45 10.01 2.19
C LEU A 240 13.56 9.64 3.68
N MET A 241 14.60 8.91 4.08
CA MET A 241 14.82 8.52 5.47
C MET A 241 15.45 9.64 6.30
N GLN A 242 16.08 10.64 5.68
CA GLN A 242 16.68 11.78 6.37
C GLN A 242 15.64 12.49 7.25
N LYS A 243 15.95 12.65 8.53
CA LYS A 243 15.07 13.34 9.48
C LYS A 243 15.06 14.85 9.19
N LEU A 244 13.96 15.53 9.48
CA LEU A 244 13.90 16.99 9.42
C LEU A 244 13.81 17.57 10.83
N ARG A 245 14.71 18.51 11.09
CA ARG A 245 14.90 19.12 12.39
C ARG A 245 14.92 20.64 12.27
N VAL A 246 14.41 21.30 13.30
CA VAL A 246 14.46 22.75 13.50
C VAL A 246 15.02 23.00 14.89
N ALA A 247 16.01 23.88 15.01
CA ALA A 247 16.53 24.34 16.28
C ALA A 247 15.95 25.72 16.59
N MET A 248 15.30 25.83 17.75
CA MET A 248 14.77 27.05 18.33
C MET A 248 15.61 27.38 19.57
N ASN A 249 16.66 28.16 19.37
CA ASN A 249 17.73 28.37 20.33
C ASN A 249 17.39 29.55 21.24
N ASN A 250 17.42 29.32 22.56
CA ASN A 250 17.18 30.31 23.61
C ASN A 250 15.81 31.02 23.57
N GLU A 251 14.86 30.57 22.75
CA GLU A 251 13.54 31.19 22.65
C GLU A 251 12.79 31.18 24.00
N TYR A 252 13.03 30.17 24.83
CA TYR A 252 12.55 30.16 26.21
C TYR A 252 13.21 31.25 27.07
N LEU A 253 14.52 31.46 26.98
CA LEU A 253 15.22 32.51 27.72
C LEU A 253 14.65 33.89 27.37
N VAL A 254 14.42 34.14 26.08
CA VAL A 254 13.83 35.39 25.59
C VAL A 254 12.46 35.63 26.21
N TYR A 255 11.63 34.58 26.22
CA TYR A 255 10.29 34.62 26.82
C TYR A 255 10.33 34.84 28.34
N LYS A 256 11.11 34.03 29.05
CA LYS A 256 11.20 34.04 30.51
C LYS A 256 11.78 35.34 31.05
N TYR A 257 12.88 35.80 30.45
CA TYR A 257 13.54 37.05 30.85
C TYR A 257 12.65 38.27 30.61
N GLY A 258 12.00 38.35 29.44
CA GLY A 258 11.11 39.46 29.13
C GLY A 258 9.86 39.50 30.01
N ARG A 259 9.28 38.35 30.34
CA ARG A 259 8.06 38.28 31.16
C ARG A 259 8.34 38.49 32.65
N ASP A 260 9.38 37.85 33.19
CA ASP A 260 9.57 37.73 34.64
C ASP A 260 10.68 38.61 35.21
N ILE A 261 11.68 38.98 34.40
CA ILE A 261 12.91 39.61 34.89
C ILE A 261 12.99 41.08 34.48
N LEU A 262 12.78 41.41 33.20
CA LEU A 262 12.81 42.81 32.73
C LEU A 262 11.86 43.74 33.52
N PRO A 263 10.60 43.35 33.83
CA PRO A 263 9.70 44.21 34.60
C PRO A 263 10.18 44.52 36.03
N LEU A 264 11.09 43.70 36.59
CA LEU A 264 11.68 43.93 37.90
C LEU A 264 12.77 45.02 37.86
N HIS A 265 13.40 45.21 36.71
CA HIS A 265 14.57 46.09 36.54
C HIS A 265 14.27 47.37 35.75
N ASP A 266 13.28 47.34 34.87
CA ASP A 266 12.74 48.51 34.17
C ASP A 266 11.22 48.61 34.42
N PRO A 267 10.79 49.44 35.38
CA PRO A 267 9.37 49.63 35.68
C PRO A 267 8.54 50.19 34.51
N ASN A 268 9.18 50.75 33.47
CA ASN A 268 8.49 51.22 32.26
C ASN A 268 8.39 50.14 31.18
N TYR A 269 9.06 49.00 31.35
CA TYR A 269 8.97 47.89 30.43
C TYR A 269 7.62 47.19 30.59
N ILE A 270 6.86 47.15 29.50
CA ILE A 270 5.58 46.43 29.44
C ILE A 270 5.81 45.16 28.64
N TRP A 271 5.65 44.00 29.29
CA TRP A 271 5.66 42.72 28.60
C TRP A 271 4.47 42.63 27.65
N ASP A 272 4.76 42.61 26.35
CA ASP A 272 3.78 42.37 25.30
C ASP A 272 3.81 40.90 24.88
N GLN A 273 2.95 40.11 25.54
CA GLN A 273 2.78 38.69 25.23
C GLN A 273 2.34 38.46 23.78
N GLU A 274 1.52 39.37 23.23
CA GLU A 274 1.02 39.25 21.87
C GLU A 274 2.14 39.48 20.87
N GLN A 275 2.95 40.53 21.05
CA GLN A 275 4.12 40.77 20.20
C GLN A 275 5.12 39.61 20.26
N ARG A 276 5.38 39.03 21.44
CA ARG A 276 6.27 37.87 21.57
C ARG A 276 5.74 36.65 20.82
N LYS A 277 4.44 36.34 20.99
CA LYS A 277 3.77 35.25 20.28
C LYS A 277 3.88 35.42 18.77
N LEU A 278 3.59 36.62 18.26
CA LEU A 278 3.71 36.95 16.83
C LEU A 278 5.15 36.81 16.32
N GLY A 279 6.14 37.21 17.13
CA GLY A 279 7.55 37.07 16.81
C GLY A 279 8.00 35.61 16.73
N MET A 280 7.73 34.82 17.77
CA MET A 280 8.16 33.42 17.85
C MET A 280 7.44 32.54 16.81
N SER A 281 6.14 32.75 16.59
CA SER A 281 5.40 32.02 15.53
C SER A 281 5.96 32.32 14.14
N ARG A 282 6.33 33.57 13.84
CA ARG A 282 7.00 33.93 12.59
C ARG A 282 8.33 33.19 12.43
N VAL A 283 9.18 33.18 13.45
CA VAL A 283 10.51 32.54 13.38
C VAL A 283 10.36 31.04 13.17
N ILE A 284 9.49 30.36 13.91
CA ILE A 284 9.25 28.93 13.71
C ILE A 284 8.76 28.65 12.28
N LEU A 285 7.84 29.46 11.75
CA LEU A 285 7.38 29.32 10.36
C LEU A 285 8.45 29.61 9.32
N HIS A 286 9.35 30.56 9.59
CA HIS A 286 10.51 30.85 8.74
C HIS A 286 11.41 29.62 8.64
N GLU A 287 11.75 29.03 9.79
CA GLU A 287 12.61 27.85 9.84
C GLU A 287 11.94 26.62 9.23
N LEU A 288 10.66 26.41 9.52
CA LEU A 288 9.89 25.36 8.84
C LEU A 288 9.86 25.60 7.32
N GLY A 289 9.89 26.85 6.85
CA GLY A 289 9.99 27.18 5.43
C GLY A 289 11.23 26.60 4.75
N HIS A 290 12.38 26.55 5.42
CA HIS A 290 13.56 25.87 4.88
C HIS A 290 13.39 24.35 4.80
N SER A 291 12.65 23.74 5.72
CA SER A 291 12.22 22.32 5.62
C SER A 291 11.33 22.06 4.39
N PHE A 292 10.75 23.11 3.79
CA PHE A 292 10.07 23.08 2.50
C PHE A 292 10.92 23.60 1.33
N SER A 293 12.24 23.68 1.49
CA SER A 293 13.19 24.20 0.50
C SER A 293 12.92 25.65 0.06
N LEU A 294 12.31 26.46 0.94
CA LEU A 294 12.18 27.90 0.70
C LEU A 294 13.50 28.60 1.02
N GLY A 295 13.88 29.57 0.18
CA GLY A 295 15.06 30.40 0.40
C GLY A 295 14.69 31.78 0.98
N HIS A 296 15.68 32.44 1.58
CA HIS A 296 15.54 33.81 2.06
C HIS A 296 15.13 34.78 0.94
N VAL A 297 14.26 35.73 1.29
CA VAL A 297 13.78 36.78 0.37
C VAL A 297 14.38 38.12 0.80
N THR A 298 15.32 38.65 0.01
CA THR A 298 16.13 39.84 0.38
C THR A 298 15.88 41.10 -0.47
N ALA A 299 14.95 41.10 -1.43
CA ALA A 299 14.80 42.19 -2.41
C ALA A 299 13.43 42.89 -2.48
N VAL A 300 13.48 44.19 -2.79
CA VAL A 300 12.37 45.18 -2.97
C VAL A 300 11.30 44.75 -3.99
N ALA A 301 11.57 43.75 -4.83
CA ALA A 301 10.64 43.20 -5.81
C ALA A 301 9.69 42.10 -5.26
N SER A 302 9.79 41.73 -3.96
CA SER A 302 9.19 40.50 -3.42
C SER A 302 8.33 40.68 -2.16
N CYS A 303 7.89 41.91 -1.87
CA CYS A 303 7.21 42.27 -0.62
C CYS A 303 7.89 41.69 0.65
N PRO A 304 9.18 41.97 0.85
CA PRO A 304 9.98 41.35 1.92
C PRO A 304 9.45 41.70 3.31
N ASN A 305 8.73 42.80 3.50
CA ASN A 305 8.22 43.19 4.83
C ASN A 305 6.97 42.41 5.27
N ARG A 306 6.50 41.44 4.48
CA ARG A 306 5.39 40.55 4.86
C ARG A 306 5.71 39.08 4.64
N ASN A 307 6.70 38.75 3.80
CA ASN A 307 7.04 37.37 3.50
C ASN A 307 7.51 36.62 4.76
N ILE A 308 7.07 35.38 4.92
CA ILE A 308 7.52 34.49 6.01
C ILE A 308 9.04 34.26 5.92
N MET A 309 9.59 34.13 4.71
CA MET A 309 11.01 33.90 4.44
C MET A 309 11.85 35.19 4.41
N SER A 310 11.34 36.28 4.97
CA SER A 310 12.09 37.53 5.05
C SER A 310 13.14 37.47 6.15
N THR A 311 14.34 37.95 5.84
CA THR A 311 15.41 38.14 6.83
C THR A 311 15.23 39.41 7.67
N SER A 312 14.20 40.21 7.38
CA SER A 312 13.92 41.45 8.11
C SER A 312 13.14 41.18 9.39
N HIS A 313 13.67 41.61 10.54
CA HIS A 313 12.94 41.57 11.81
C HIS A 313 11.67 42.42 11.82
N LEU A 314 11.51 43.33 10.85
CA LEU A 314 10.31 44.15 10.66
C LEU A 314 9.26 43.46 9.78
N SER A 315 9.54 42.26 9.26
CA SER A 315 8.57 41.51 8.47
C SER A 315 7.38 41.08 9.33
N GLN A 316 6.17 41.32 8.81
CA GLN A 316 4.95 40.84 9.41
C GLN A 316 4.84 39.31 9.35
N GLY A 317 5.53 38.63 8.43
CA GLY A 317 5.62 37.17 8.39
C GLY A 317 4.29 36.43 8.17
N ASN A 318 3.48 36.93 7.25
CA ASN A 318 2.10 36.49 6.99
C ASN A 318 1.77 36.45 5.48
N TYR A 319 2.80 36.30 4.65
CA TYR A 319 2.66 36.21 3.19
C TYR A 319 3.64 35.17 2.62
N LEU A 320 3.18 34.46 1.60
CA LEU A 320 3.96 33.61 0.71
C LEU A 320 3.44 33.84 -0.72
N ASN A 321 4.33 33.86 -1.70
CA ASN A 321 3.91 33.89 -3.10
C ASN A 321 3.49 32.50 -3.58
N ILE A 322 2.75 32.43 -4.69
CA ILE A 322 2.26 31.17 -5.27
C ILE A 322 3.38 30.17 -5.57
N GLY A 323 4.55 30.65 -6.01
CA GLY A 323 5.71 29.79 -6.26
C GLY A 323 6.31 29.18 -4.99
N GLN A 324 6.28 29.90 -3.86
CA GLN A 324 6.70 29.38 -2.56
C GLN A 324 5.71 28.32 -2.05
N VAL A 325 4.40 28.59 -2.11
CA VAL A 325 3.40 27.59 -1.69
C VAL A 325 3.42 26.37 -2.60
N GLY A 326 3.53 26.54 -3.91
CA GLY A 326 3.70 25.44 -4.86
C GLY A 326 4.97 24.63 -4.59
N ARG A 327 6.06 25.29 -4.19
CA ARG A 327 7.26 24.58 -3.74
C ARG A 327 7.00 23.78 -2.47
N MET A 328 6.30 24.34 -1.48
CA MET A 328 5.94 23.60 -0.24
C MET A 328 5.13 22.34 -0.54
N HIS A 329 4.10 22.43 -1.39
CA HIS A 329 3.33 21.26 -1.83
C HIS A 329 4.20 20.28 -2.59
N ARG A 330 4.95 20.72 -3.59
CA ARG A 330 5.87 19.85 -4.34
C ARG A 330 6.85 19.10 -3.44
N ILE A 331 7.51 19.78 -2.52
CA ILE A 331 8.44 19.13 -1.57
C ILE A 331 7.71 18.09 -0.72
N SER A 332 6.48 18.37 -0.32
CA SER A 332 5.63 17.43 0.43
C SER A 332 5.22 16.21 -0.40
N HIS A 333 5.31 16.24 -1.74
CA HIS A 333 5.05 15.07 -2.58
C HIS A 333 6.33 14.28 -2.90
N LEU A 334 7.47 14.96 -3.03
CA LEU A 334 8.68 14.41 -3.64
C LEU A 334 9.78 14.03 -2.65
N LEU A 335 10.03 14.85 -1.63
CA LEU A 335 11.21 14.73 -0.77
C LEU A 335 10.87 14.24 0.64
N SER A 336 11.88 14.15 1.51
CA SER A 336 11.78 13.66 2.89
C SER A 336 10.67 14.26 3.75
N MET A 337 10.15 15.46 3.41
CA MET A 337 8.98 16.06 4.08
C MET A 337 7.72 15.18 3.97
N ARG A 338 7.55 14.42 2.89
CA ARG A 338 6.32 13.68 2.57
C ARG A 338 5.92 12.61 3.60
N LYS A 339 6.87 12.12 4.40
CA LYS A 339 6.65 11.13 5.47
C LYS A 339 6.02 11.75 6.72
N TYR A 340 6.14 13.07 6.87
CA TYR A 340 5.55 13.81 7.98
C TYR A 340 4.13 14.29 7.68
N VAL A 341 3.67 14.13 6.44
CA VAL A 341 2.27 14.36 6.10
C VAL A 341 1.43 13.22 6.67
N SER A 342 0.48 13.57 7.54
CA SER A 342 -0.40 12.61 8.20
C SER A 342 -1.12 11.72 7.20
N CYS A 343 -1.28 10.45 7.57
CA CYS A 343 -2.14 9.54 6.81
C CYS A 343 -3.59 10.02 6.92
N ARG A 344 -4.11 10.58 5.82
CA ARG A 344 -5.51 10.99 5.71
C ARG A 344 -6.18 10.22 4.59
N GLU A 345 -7.45 9.88 4.79
CA GLU A 345 -8.33 9.44 3.71
C GLU A 345 -8.75 10.67 2.89
N PRO A 346 -8.65 10.65 1.55
CA PRO A 346 -9.44 11.53 0.69
C PRO A 346 -10.91 11.46 1.15
N SER A 347 -11.59 12.59 1.17
CA SER A 347 -12.97 12.73 1.63
C SER A 347 -13.84 11.64 1.00
N GLN A 348 -14.63 10.96 1.83
CA GLN A 348 -15.43 9.80 1.41
C GLN A 348 -16.59 10.13 0.46
N SER A 349 -16.71 11.36 -0.02
CA SER A 349 -17.69 11.66 -1.06
C SER A 349 -17.29 10.89 -2.30
N HIS A 350 -18.11 9.91 -2.66
CA HIS A 350 -18.09 9.23 -3.96
C HIS A 350 -18.34 10.17 -5.15
N ASP A 351 -18.33 11.48 -4.91
CA ASP A 351 -18.43 12.54 -5.89
C ASP A 351 -17.03 13.15 -6.07
N PRO A 352 -16.35 12.93 -7.21
CA PRO A 352 -15.06 13.54 -7.52
C PRO A 352 -15.08 15.08 -7.56
N LEU A 353 -16.21 15.73 -7.24
CA LEU A 353 -16.34 17.18 -7.07
C LEU A 353 -16.11 17.68 -5.63
N SER A 354 -15.97 16.81 -4.63
CA SER A 354 -15.76 17.23 -3.23
C SER A 354 -14.30 17.48 -2.88
N GLU A 355 -13.37 17.03 -3.72
CA GLU A 355 -11.92 17.22 -3.62
C GLU A 355 -11.38 17.46 -5.02
N LEU A 356 -10.16 18.00 -5.10
CA LEU A 356 -9.47 18.21 -6.37
C LEU A 356 -8.64 16.96 -6.69
N PRO A 357 -9.10 16.06 -7.56
CA PRO A 357 -8.28 14.97 -8.05
C PRO A 357 -7.12 15.50 -8.87
N ARG A 358 -6.01 14.75 -8.92
CA ARG A 358 -5.01 14.96 -9.96
C ARG A 358 -5.59 14.45 -11.27
N VAL A 359 -5.62 15.27 -12.31
CA VAL A 359 -6.22 14.93 -13.60
C VAL A 359 -5.16 14.90 -14.71
N VAL A 360 -5.17 13.82 -15.50
CA VAL A 360 -4.38 13.65 -16.72
C VAL A 360 -5.33 13.73 -17.91
N THR A 361 -5.19 14.76 -18.74
CA THR A 361 -6.07 15.04 -19.90
C THR A 361 -5.38 14.84 -21.25
N GLY A 362 -4.06 14.69 -21.26
CA GLY A 362 -3.25 14.39 -22.45
C GLY A 362 -2.18 13.36 -22.12
N GLU A 363 -1.11 13.32 -22.89
CA GLU A 363 0.01 12.40 -22.67
C GLU A 363 0.95 12.93 -21.57
N GLU A 364 1.13 12.13 -20.52
CA GLU A 364 2.05 12.40 -19.41
C GLU A 364 2.97 11.17 -19.19
N THR A 365 4.23 11.43 -18.84
CA THR A 365 5.16 10.41 -18.35
C THR A 365 5.63 10.79 -16.96
N TRP A 366 5.49 9.88 -15.99
CA TRP A 366 5.95 10.05 -14.62
C TRP A 366 7.05 9.03 -14.32
N ASP A 367 8.28 9.53 -14.25
CA ASP A 367 9.53 8.76 -14.11
C ASP A 367 10.29 9.13 -12.82
N PHE A 368 9.58 9.65 -11.83
CA PHE A 368 10.10 10.12 -10.55
C PHE A 368 9.29 9.53 -9.38
N ASP A 369 9.87 9.56 -8.18
CA ASP A 369 9.21 9.08 -6.96
C ASP A 369 8.28 10.17 -6.41
N THR A 370 7.00 9.86 -6.27
CA THR A 370 5.99 10.82 -5.82
C THR A 370 4.91 10.17 -4.96
N LYS A 371 4.42 10.96 -4.01
CA LYS A 371 3.27 10.63 -3.18
C LYS A 371 2.10 11.51 -3.57
N LEU A 372 0.88 10.97 -3.61
CA LEU A 372 -0.34 11.73 -3.80
C LEU A 372 -1.14 11.77 -2.51
N TYR A 373 -1.94 12.83 -2.36
CA TYR A 373 -2.86 13.05 -1.24
C TYR A 373 -4.32 13.12 -1.68
N THR A 374 -4.58 12.77 -2.94
CA THR A 374 -5.89 12.82 -3.59
C THR A 374 -6.03 11.65 -4.57
N HIS A 375 -7.18 11.54 -5.22
CA HIS A 375 -7.41 10.61 -6.31
C HIS A 375 -6.62 11.01 -7.57
N LEU A 376 -6.33 10.04 -8.44
CA LEU A 376 -5.79 10.28 -9.77
C LEU A 376 -6.85 9.91 -10.80
N ILE A 377 -7.15 10.81 -11.74
CA ILE A 377 -8.11 10.58 -12.82
C ILE A 377 -7.37 10.71 -14.15
N ILE A 378 -7.49 9.70 -14.98
CA ILE A 378 -7.06 9.73 -16.37
C ILE A 378 -8.32 9.88 -17.20
N GLU A 379 -8.50 11.09 -17.75
CA GLU A 379 -9.67 11.44 -18.55
C GLU A 379 -9.67 10.75 -19.91
N SER A 380 -10.78 10.89 -20.61
CA SER A 380 -10.88 10.45 -22.00
C SER A 380 -9.85 11.16 -22.87
N GLY A 381 -9.05 10.40 -23.63
CA GLY A 381 -7.92 10.92 -24.40
C GLY A 381 -6.66 11.22 -23.59
N GLY A 382 -6.72 11.07 -22.25
CA GLY A 382 -5.55 11.16 -21.38
C GLY A 382 -4.77 9.84 -21.37
N GLU A 383 -3.45 9.94 -21.37
CA GLU A 383 -2.55 8.79 -21.31
C GLU A 383 -1.46 9.04 -20.26
N LEU A 384 -1.39 8.19 -19.25
CA LEU A 384 -0.31 8.23 -18.26
C LEU A 384 0.61 7.02 -18.44
N THR A 385 1.89 7.29 -18.66
CA THR A 385 2.96 6.28 -18.54
C THR A 385 3.70 6.48 -17.24
N LEU A 386 3.61 5.52 -16.33
CA LEU A 386 4.27 5.52 -15.02
C LEU A 386 5.46 4.55 -15.03
N CYS A 387 6.64 5.09 -14.79
CA CYS A 387 7.88 4.32 -14.65
C CYS A 387 8.51 4.51 -13.26
N GLY A 388 8.21 5.62 -12.58
CA GLY A 388 8.65 5.89 -11.21
C GLY A 388 7.82 5.19 -10.14
N ARG A 389 8.00 5.61 -8.87
CA ARG A 389 7.20 5.13 -7.74
C ARG A 389 6.07 6.10 -7.44
N LEU A 390 4.84 5.60 -7.45
CA LEU A 390 3.64 6.34 -7.10
C LEU A 390 3.04 5.80 -5.80
N TYR A 391 2.98 6.66 -4.78
CA TYR A 391 2.36 6.34 -3.51
C TYR A 391 0.97 6.95 -3.40
N MET A 392 -0.04 6.09 -3.29
CA MET A 392 -1.45 6.47 -3.22
C MET A 392 -1.89 6.63 -1.76
N PRO A 393 -2.75 7.61 -1.46
CA PRO A 393 -3.25 7.80 -0.10
C PRO A 393 -4.22 6.67 0.28
N LYS A 394 -4.53 6.60 1.57
CA LYS A 394 -5.47 5.61 2.12
C LYS A 394 -6.81 5.75 1.43
N ASN A 395 -7.39 4.65 0.94
CA ASN A 395 -8.63 4.66 0.12
C ASN A 395 -8.58 5.52 -1.17
N GLY A 396 -7.42 6.07 -1.55
CA GLY A 396 -7.22 6.71 -2.85
C GLY A 396 -7.33 5.70 -4.00
N TYR A 397 -7.82 6.16 -5.16
CA TYR A 397 -7.96 5.33 -6.35
C TYR A 397 -7.37 6.04 -7.56
N ILE A 398 -7.01 5.24 -8.56
CA ILE A 398 -6.70 5.72 -9.91
C ILE A 398 -7.91 5.39 -10.78
N TRP A 399 -8.52 6.40 -11.39
CA TRP A 399 -9.70 6.24 -12.23
C TRP A 399 -9.32 6.41 -13.69
N VAL A 400 -9.25 5.30 -14.42
CA VAL A 400 -9.07 5.30 -15.87
C VAL A 400 -10.44 5.35 -16.53
N LYS A 401 -10.83 6.54 -17.01
CA LYS A 401 -12.12 6.73 -17.68
C LYS A 401 -12.12 6.10 -19.07
N ARG A 402 -13.31 6.01 -19.67
CA ARG A 402 -13.46 5.57 -21.07
C ARG A 402 -12.59 6.40 -22.01
N GLY A 403 -11.91 5.72 -22.93
CA GLY A 403 -10.93 6.31 -23.83
C GLY A 403 -9.63 6.80 -23.17
N GLY A 404 -9.44 6.57 -21.87
CA GLY A 404 -8.19 6.86 -21.15
C GLY A 404 -7.27 5.64 -21.06
N LYS A 405 -5.97 5.88 -20.93
CA LYS A 405 -4.95 4.82 -20.88
C LYS A 405 -3.98 5.02 -19.72
N LEU A 406 -3.78 3.97 -18.93
CA LEU A 406 -2.72 3.87 -17.93
C LEU A 406 -1.72 2.80 -18.35
N THR A 407 -0.45 3.15 -18.46
CA THR A 407 0.65 2.21 -18.66
C THR A 407 1.58 2.27 -17.45
N VAL A 408 1.78 1.16 -16.75
CA VAL A 408 2.82 1.01 -15.72
C VAL A 408 3.95 0.22 -16.35
N ASP A 409 5.07 0.89 -16.61
CA ASP A 409 6.23 0.35 -17.33
C ASP A 409 7.42 0.32 -16.38
N GLY A 410 7.63 -0.82 -15.70
CA GLY A 410 8.58 -0.93 -14.59
C GLY A 410 8.24 -0.05 -13.38
N GLY A 411 7.12 0.66 -13.37
CA GLY A 411 6.71 1.50 -12.25
C GLY A 411 6.22 0.72 -11.03
N LEU A 412 6.18 1.41 -9.89
CA LEU A 412 5.58 0.94 -8.64
C LEU A 412 4.32 1.76 -8.32
N ILE A 413 3.23 1.09 -7.95
CA ILE A 413 2.07 1.74 -7.31
C ILE A 413 1.80 1.07 -5.96
N SER A 414 1.86 1.84 -4.87
CA SER A 414 1.77 1.32 -3.49
C SER A 414 1.06 2.30 -2.55
N PHE A 415 0.60 1.83 -1.39
CA PHE A 415 0.25 2.70 -0.27
C PHE A 415 1.48 3.15 0.55
N ASN A 416 2.61 2.42 0.45
CA ASN A 416 3.83 2.61 1.25
C ASN A 416 3.61 2.63 2.77
N ARG A 417 3.37 1.45 3.33
CA ARG A 417 3.23 1.26 4.78
C ARG A 417 4.47 1.68 5.59
N GLN A 418 5.66 1.74 4.99
CA GLN A 418 6.89 2.13 5.67
C GLN A 418 6.95 3.65 5.93
N GLU A 419 6.38 4.47 5.04
CA GLU A 419 6.32 5.93 5.22
C GLU A 419 5.12 6.40 6.07
N PHE A 420 4.16 5.52 6.39
CA PHE A 420 2.96 5.86 7.14
C PHE A 420 2.88 5.15 8.49
N GLU A 421 3.59 5.68 9.49
CA GLU A 421 3.54 5.17 10.87
C GLU A 421 2.11 5.16 11.44
N ASP A 422 1.29 6.16 11.09
CA ASP A 422 -0.07 6.30 11.65
C ASP A 422 -1.11 5.38 10.98
N CYS A 423 -0.73 4.68 9.90
CA CYS A 423 -1.60 3.79 9.12
C CYS A 423 -0.88 2.52 8.63
N PRO A 424 -0.21 1.75 9.50
CA PRO A 424 0.72 0.70 9.07
C PRO A 424 0.04 -0.51 8.42
N ASN A 425 -1.28 -0.67 8.61
CA ASN A 425 -2.05 -1.82 8.11
C ASN A 425 -3.10 -1.42 7.06
N GLU A 426 -2.99 -0.23 6.51
CA GLU A 426 -3.97 0.30 5.58
C GLU A 426 -3.65 -0.05 4.12
N PHE A 427 -4.62 0.23 3.26
CA PHE A 427 -4.57 -0.02 1.82
C PHE A 427 -5.04 1.22 1.07
N TRP A 428 -4.50 1.41 -0.14
CA TRP A 428 -5.15 2.24 -1.13
C TRP A 428 -6.25 1.43 -1.84
N ALA A 429 -7.21 2.10 -2.49
CA ALA A 429 -8.39 1.43 -3.00
C ALA A 429 -8.10 0.56 -4.24
N GLY A 430 -7.23 1.04 -5.14
CA GLY A 430 -6.88 0.37 -6.39
C GLY A 430 -7.12 1.20 -7.66
N ILE A 431 -6.99 0.56 -8.81
CA ILE A 431 -7.22 1.14 -10.14
C ILE A 431 -8.61 0.73 -10.61
N ILE A 432 -9.46 1.72 -10.87
CA ILE A 432 -10.80 1.56 -11.45
C ILE A 432 -10.71 1.84 -12.95
N ILE A 433 -11.11 0.86 -13.76
CA ILE A 433 -10.98 0.90 -15.21
C ILE A 433 -12.39 0.84 -15.80
N GLN A 434 -12.89 1.99 -16.27
CA GLN A 434 -14.22 2.06 -16.84
C GLN A 434 -14.28 1.33 -18.18
N GLY A 435 -15.16 0.36 -18.27
CA GLY A 435 -15.46 -0.30 -19.54
C GLY A 435 -16.56 0.37 -20.36
N ASN A 436 -16.87 -0.27 -21.48
CA ASN A 436 -18.07 -0.01 -22.26
C ASN A 436 -18.77 -1.34 -22.55
N ALA A 437 -19.78 -1.67 -21.75
CA ALA A 437 -20.52 -2.92 -21.87
C ALA A 437 -21.41 -3.01 -23.13
N ASN A 438 -21.40 -1.98 -23.98
CA ASN A 438 -22.07 -1.95 -25.28
C ASN A 438 -21.11 -2.03 -26.48
N LYS A 439 -19.78 -2.09 -26.25
CA LYS A 439 -18.76 -2.14 -27.30
C LYS A 439 -17.92 -3.42 -27.17
N ALA A 440 -17.80 -4.19 -28.25
CA ALA A 440 -16.98 -5.40 -28.27
C ALA A 440 -15.49 -5.04 -28.30
N HIS A 441 -14.65 -5.69 -27.47
CA HIS A 441 -13.21 -5.38 -27.44
C HIS A 441 -12.49 -5.70 -28.75
N ALA A 442 -13.02 -6.62 -29.57
CA ALA A 442 -12.46 -6.94 -30.88
C ALA A 442 -12.46 -5.76 -31.87
N SER A 443 -13.25 -4.70 -31.61
CA SER A 443 -13.25 -3.48 -32.44
C SER A 443 -12.50 -2.31 -31.79
N VAL A 444 -11.77 -2.53 -30.69
CA VAL A 444 -10.99 -1.52 -29.97
C VAL A 444 -9.53 -1.59 -30.42
N ASP A 445 -8.97 -0.48 -30.88
CA ASP A 445 -7.52 -0.32 -31.05
C ASP A 445 -6.95 0.32 -29.78
N ILE A 446 -6.26 -0.48 -28.95
CA ILE A 446 -5.70 -0.01 -27.67
C ILE A 446 -4.62 1.07 -27.84
N ASN A 447 -4.05 1.23 -29.03
CA ASN A 447 -3.06 2.26 -29.32
C ASN A 447 -3.70 3.59 -29.75
N ASN A 448 -4.97 3.57 -30.16
CA ASN A 448 -5.69 4.74 -30.68
C ASN A 448 -7.12 4.74 -30.11
N LEU A 449 -7.24 5.00 -28.81
CA LEU A 449 -8.52 4.99 -28.12
C LEU A 449 -9.39 6.18 -28.54
N THR A 450 -10.68 5.93 -28.73
CA THR A 450 -11.72 6.95 -28.88
C THR A 450 -12.46 7.17 -27.55
N PRO A 451 -13.20 8.27 -27.39
CA PRO A 451 -13.88 8.54 -26.11
C PRO A 451 -14.90 7.48 -25.66
N ASP A 452 -15.45 6.72 -26.61
CA ASP A 452 -16.38 5.62 -26.35
C ASP A 452 -15.69 4.26 -26.15
N ASP A 453 -14.36 4.18 -26.30
CA ASP A 453 -13.62 2.95 -25.99
C ASP A 453 -13.57 2.67 -24.48
N PRO A 454 -13.45 1.41 -24.07
CA PRO A 454 -13.13 1.10 -22.68
C PRO A 454 -11.80 1.76 -22.28
N GLY A 455 -11.68 2.14 -21.02
CA GLY A 455 -10.40 2.47 -20.41
C GLY A 455 -9.49 1.24 -20.42
N VAL A 456 -8.19 1.50 -20.52
CA VAL A 456 -7.17 0.46 -20.67
C VAL A 456 -6.10 0.64 -19.59
N ALA A 457 -5.76 -0.46 -18.90
CA ALA A 457 -4.59 -0.55 -18.03
C ALA A 457 -3.59 -1.56 -18.61
N ILE A 458 -2.35 -1.13 -18.79
CA ILE A 458 -1.23 -1.94 -19.28
C ILE A 458 -0.18 -2.00 -18.17
N LEU A 459 0.25 -3.21 -17.79
CA LEU A 459 1.33 -3.43 -16.84
C LEU A 459 2.42 -4.22 -17.53
N GLN A 460 3.65 -3.71 -17.53
CA GLN A 460 4.76 -4.34 -18.24
C GLN A 460 6.12 -4.09 -17.59
N ASN A 461 7.14 -4.84 -18.02
CA ASN A 461 8.54 -4.64 -17.69
C ASN A 461 8.82 -4.59 -16.18
N ASN A 462 8.37 -5.59 -15.42
CA ASN A 462 8.49 -5.68 -13.97
C ASN A 462 7.66 -4.64 -13.20
N ALA A 463 6.52 -4.22 -13.75
CA ALA A 463 5.56 -3.37 -13.03
C ALA A 463 5.14 -4.03 -11.71
N LEU A 464 5.13 -3.25 -10.62
CA LEU A 464 4.78 -3.71 -9.28
C LEU A 464 3.57 -2.94 -8.76
N ILE A 465 2.52 -3.67 -8.39
CA ILE A 465 1.38 -3.14 -7.65
C ILE A 465 1.32 -3.82 -6.28
N GLU A 466 1.28 -3.03 -5.22
CA GLU A 466 1.21 -3.57 -3.86
C GLU A 466 0.29 -2.82 -2.91
N TYR A 467 -0.14 -3.50 -1.85
CA TYR A 467 -0.98 -2.97 -0.78
C TYR A 467 -2.25 -2.25 -1.26
N ALA A 468 -2.82 -2.72 -2.37
CA ALA A 468 -4.14 -2.31 -2.85
C ALA A 468 -5.23 -3.20 -2.24
N ARG A 469 -6.38 -2.62 -1.89
CA ARG A 469 -7.56 -3.40 -1.48
C ARG A 469 -8.06 -4.27 -2.63
N THR A 470 -8.15 -3.69 -3.84
CA THR A 470 -8.34 -4.44 -5.09
C THR A 470 -7.53 -3.75 -6.17
N ALA A 471 -6.37 -4.29 -6.54
CA ALA A 471 -5.40 -3.60 -7.40
C ALA A 471 -5.98 -3.16 -8.73
N LEU A 472 -6.72 -4.04 -9.42
CA LEU A 472 -7.39 -3.73 -10.69
C LEU A 472 -8.89 -4.04 -10.58
N SER A 473 -9.75 -3.12 -11.00
CA SER A 473 -11.19 -3.28 -10.93
C SER A 473 -11.89 -2.74 -12.17
N THR A 474 -12.69 -3.58 -12.83
CA THR A 474 -13.53 -3.13 -13.96
C THR A 474 -14.93 -2.68 -13.52
N LYS A 475 -15.07 -2.15 -12.30
CA LYS A 475 -16.31 -1.54 -11.81
C LYS A 475 -16.37 -0.06 -12.18
N HIS A 476 -17.50 0.58 -11.91
CA HIS A 476 -17.65 2.03 -12.06
C HIS A 476 -17.40 2.78 -10.74
N SER A 477 -18.10 2.40 -9.67
CA SER A 477 -18.02 3.02 -8.35
C SER A 477 -18.43 2.02 -7.27
N ALA A 478 -18.48 2.44 -6.00
CA ALA A 478 -18.96 1.62 -4.88
C ALA A 478 -20.42 1.13 -5.03
N GLN A 479 -21.20 1.67 -5.98
CA GLN A 479 -22.61 1.31 -6.21
C GLN A 479 -22.77 0.32 -7.38
N TYR A 480 -22.45 -0.94 -7.12
CA TYR A 480 -22.31 -2.03 -8.11
C TYR A 480 -23.45 -2.21 -9.13
N TRP A 481 -24.72 -1.99 -8.76
CA TRP A 481 -25.84 -2.51 -9.56
C TRP A 481 -26.40 -1.56 -10.63
N TRP A 482 -26.15 -0.26 -10.52
CA TRP A 482 -26.77 0.77 -11.37
C TRP A 482 -25.91 1.17 -12.57
N PHE A 483 -24.63 0.80 -12.57
CA PHE A 483 -23.62 1.25 -13.54
C PHE A 483 -23.06 0.14 -14.42
N LYS A 484 -23.87 -0.89 -14.72
CA LYS A 484 -23.46 -2.05 -15.55
C LYS A 484 -22.92 -1.66 -16.94
N ASP A 485 -23.31 -0.51 -17.47
CA ASP A 485 -22.88 -0.03 -18.79
C ASP A 485 -21.38 0.34 -18.80
N TYR A 486 -20.79 0.55 -17.62
CA TYR A 486 -19.38 0.88 -17.42
C TYR A 486 -18.51 -0.35 -17.07
N PHE A 487 -19.05 -1.57 -17.17
CA PHE A 487 -18.24 -2.79 -17.05
C PHE A 487 -17.52 -3.10 -18.36
N GLY A 488 -16.52 -4.00 -18.29
CA GLY A 488 -15.71 -4.38 -19.45
C GLY A 488 -14.52 -3.45 -19.69
N GLY A 489 -13.78 -3.09 -18.63
CA GLY A 489 -12.45 -2.49 -18.78
C GLY A 489 -11.45 -3.51 -19.35
N ILE A 490 -10.35 -3.02 -19.93
CA ILE A 490 -9.28 -3.87 -20.49
C ILE A 490 -8.05 -3.80 -19.57
N VAL A 491 -7.54 -4.97 -19.21
CA VAL A 491 -6.28 -5.14 -18.46
C VAL A 491 -5.34 -6.02 -19.28
N GLN A 492 -4.15 -5.51 -19.57
CA GLN A 492 -3.09 -6.30 -20.21
C GLN A 492 -1.84 -6.26 -19.33
N ALA A 493 -1.54 -7.37 -18.66
CA ALA A 493 -0.39 -7.48 -17.79
C ALA A 493 0.60 -8.50 -18.35
N THR A 494 1.86 -8.09 -18.50
CA THR A 494 2.99 -8.96 -18.86
C THR A 494 4.14 -8.69 -17.89
N ASP A 495 4.78 -9.71 -17.33
CA ASP A 495 5.95 -9.51 -16.46
C ASP A 495 5.67 -8.50 -15.33
N ALA A 496 4.60 -8.75 -14.55
CA ALA A 496 4.10 -7.84 -13.53
C ALA A 496 3.82 -8.57 -12.22
N THR A 497 4.02 -7.88 -11.09
CA THR A 497 3.82 -8.45 -9.76
C THR A 497 2.70 -7.73 -9.00
N PHE A 498 1.83 -8.52 -8.38
CA PHE A 498 0.80 -8.10 -7.45
C PHE A 498 1.14 -8.64 -6.07
N LEU A 499 1.71 -7.78 -5.22
CA LEU A 499 2.22 -8.17 -3.90
C LEU A 499 1.31 -7.65 -2.78
N ASN A 500 0.90 -8.53 -1.86
CA ASN A 500 0.10 -8.16 -0.68
C ASN A 500 -1.15 -7.31 -1.02
N CYS A 501 -1.74 -7.55 -2.19
CA CYS A 501 -3.01 -6.94 -2.58
C CYS A 501 -4.14 -7.78 -2.01
N GLY A 502 -5.09 -7.16 -1.32
CA GLY A 502 -6.26 -7.87 -0.79
C GLY A 502 -6.96 -8.69 -1.88
N ARG A 503 -7.04 -8.12 -3.09
CA ARG A 503 -7.32 -8.83 -4.33
C ARG A 503 -6.52 -8.23 -5.48
N ALA A 504 -5.93 -9.04 -6.36
CA ALA A 504 -5.13 -8.51 -7.47
C ALA A 504 -6.01 -7.94 -8.61
N ALA A 505 -7.04 -8.65 -9.04
CA ALA A 505 -7.97 -8.12 -10.04
C ALA A 505 -9.42 -8.59 -9.83
N GLU A 506 -10.38 -7.71 -10.14
CA GLU A 506 -11.80 -8.05 -10.26
C GLU A 506 -12.36 -7.67 -11.63
N PHE A 507 -12.97 -8.65 -12.30
CA PHE A 507 -13.66 -8.47 -13.57
C PHE A 507 -15.15 -8.68 -13.38
N LEU A 508 -15.93 -7.66 -13.76
CA LEU A 508 -17.38 -7.69 -13.68
C LEU A 508 -18.01 -8.11 -15.02
N LYS A 509 -19.33 -8.27 -15.02
CA LYS A 509 -20.09 -8.82 -16.15
C LYS A 509 -19.75 -8.12 -17.46
N TYR A 510 -19.40 -8.90 -18.46
CA TYR A 510 -19.17 -8.43 -19.82
C TYR A 510 -19.60 -9.49 -20.83
N SER A 511 -20.44 -9.10 -21.81
CA SER A 511 -21.17 -10.05 -22.65
C SER A 511 -20.34 -10.61 -23.82
N TRP A 512 -19.23 -9.96 -24.17
CA TRP A 512 -18.32 -10.40 -25.22
C TRP A 512 -17.06 -11.02 -24.63
N PRO A 513 -16.23 -11.70 -25.44
CA PRO A 513 -14.88 -12.04 -25.02
C PRO A 513 -14.12 -10.79 -24.57
N ASN A 514 -13.66 -10.79 -23.32
CA ASN A 514 -12.84 -9.74 -22.75
C ASN A 514 -11.40 -9.92 -23.24
N ALA A 515 -10.85 -8.89 -23.87
CA ALA A 515 -9.47 -8.85 -24.38
C ALA A 515 -8.36 -8.77 -23.30
N SER A 516 -8.69 -8.98 -22.01
CA SER A 516 -7.72 -8.92 -20.91
C SER A 516 -6.89 -10.19 -20.79
N PHE A 517 -5.64 -10.05 -20.36
CA PHE A 517 -4.74 -11.18 -20.11
C PHE A 517 -3.69 -10.87 -19.05
N PHE A 518 -3.12 -11.94 -18.50
CA PHE A 518 -1.98 -11.92 -17.58
C PHE A 518 -0.95 -12.93 -18.11
N ARG A 519 0.28 -12.47 -18.37
CA ARG A 519 1.38 -13.30 -18.85
C ARG A 519 2.60 -13.10 -18.00
N LYS A 520 3.21 -14.18 -17.49
CA LYS A 520 4.43 -14.06 -16.65
C LYS A 520 4.19 -13.14 -15.44
N CYS A 521 2.98 -13.19 -14.87
CA CYS A 521 2.62 -12.34 -13.74
C CYS A 521 2.72 -13.13 -12.43
N ARG A 522 3.15 -12.47 -11.37
CA ARG A 522 3.24 -13.04 -10.02
C ARG A 522 2.18 -12.43 -9.10
N PHE A 523 1.49 -13.27 -8.35
CA PHE A 523 0.45 -12.91 -7.39
C PHE A 523 0.81 -13.51 -6.04
N GLU A 524 1.15 -12.69 -5.06
CA GLU A 524 1.79 -13.20 -3.85
C GLU A 524 1.30 -12.52 -2.57
N SER A 525 1.14 -13.34 -1.53
CA SER A 525 1.02 -12.92 -0.14
C SER A 525 2.31 -13.25 0.62
N THR A 526 2.99 -12.25 1.17
CA THR A 526 4.14 -12.44 2.07
C THR A 526 3.81 -12.10 3.52
N ASP A 527 2.74 -11.33 3.74
CA ASP A 527 2.28 -10.90 5.07
C ASP A 527 0.91 -11.50 5.48
N GLY A 528 0.33 -12.35 4.62
CA GLY A 528 -0.99 -12.95 4.85
C GLY A 528 -2.17 -12.02 4.55
N SER A 529 -1.93 -10.80 4.07
CA SER A 529 -2.98 -9.82 3.81
C SER A 529 -3.72 -10.01 2.48
N ALA A 530 -3.13 -10.74 1.53
CA ALA A 530 -3.76 -11.04 0.24
C ALA A 530 -4.78 -12.18 0.36
N TYR A 531 -6.05 -11.87 0.06
CA TYR A 531 -7.16 -12.82 0.13
C TYR A 531 -7.36 -13.58 -1.19
N ALA A 532 -7.26 -12.88 -2.33
CA ALA A 532 -7.57 -13.46 -3.64
C ALA A 532 -6.62 -12.97 -4.75
N GLY A 533 -6.40 -13.80 -5.77
CA GLY A 533 -5.71 -13.37 -6.99
C GLY A 533 -6.67 -12.62 -7.91
N VAL A 534 -7.32 -13.33 -8.83
CA VAL A 534 -8.24 -12.74 -9.81
C VAL A 534 -9.64 -13.33 -9.70
N THR A 535 -10.64 -12.46 -9.53
CA THR A 535 -12.06 -12.85 -9.47
C THR A 535 -12.81 -12.40 -10.71
N MET A 536 -13.59 -13.28 -11.30
CA MET A 536 -14.28 -13.07 -12.57
C MET A 536 -15.76 -13.40 -12.43
N TRP A 537 -16.63 -12.41 -12.61
CA TRP A 537 -18.07 -12.59 -12.54
C TRP A 537 -18.74 -12.33 -13.89
N ARG A 538 -19.39 -13.35 -14.47
CA ARG A 538 -20.14 -13.25 -15.74
C ARG A 538 -19.34 -12.59 -16.87
N THR A 539 -18.08 -12.97 -16.98
CA THR A 539 -17.16 -12.53 -18.03
C THR A 539 -16.53 -13.77 -18.68
N GLN A 540 -15.95 -13.60 -19.87
CA GLN A 540 -15.32 -14.70 -20.59
C GLN A 540 -14.11 -14.23 -21.40
N GLY A 541 -13.20 -15.15 -21.71
CA GLY A 541 -12.09 -14.92 -22.64
C GLY A 541 -10.77 -14.43 -22.01
N ILE A 542 -10.77 -14.17 -20.69
CA ILE A 542 -9.56 -13.79 -19.97
C ILE A 542 -8.57 -14.96 -19.96
N THR A 543 -7.30 -14.66 -20.22
CA THR A 543 -6.24 -15.66 -20.35
C THR A 543 -5.12 -15.42 -19.33
N PHE A 544 -4.66 -16.49 -18.70
CA PHE A 544 -3.50 -16.55 -17.81
C PHE A 544 -2.47 -17.47 -18.47
N ASP A 545 -1.20 -17.07 -18.52
CA ASP A 545 -0.13 -17.82 -19.17
C ASP A 545 1.18 -17.57 -18.42
N GLU A 546 1.88 -18.61 -18.01
CA GLU A 546 3.14 -18.55 -17.26
C GLU A 546 3.03 -17.73 -15.94
N CYS A 547 1.87 -17.72 -15.27
CA CYS A 547 1.63 -16.94 -14.06
C CYS A 547 1.93 -17.71 -12.76
N GLU A 548 2.39 -17.03 -11.72
CA GLU A 548 2.65 -17.62 -10.40
C GLU A 548 1.66 -17.10 -9.36
N PHE A 549 1.03 -18.00 -8.59
CA PHE A 549 0.12 -17.66 -7.50
C PHE A 549 0.57 -18.33 -6.20
N LEU A 550 0.92 -17.51 -5.21
CA LEU A 550 1.65 -17.96 -4.01
C LEU A 550 0.97 -17.46 -2.73
N ASN A 551 0.67 -18.38 -1.81
CA ASN A 551 0.25 -18.09 -0.43
C ASN A 551 -1.03 -17.24 -0.28
N LEU A 552 -1.91 -17.23 -1.27
CA LEU A 552 -3.16 -16.48 -1.22
C LEU A 552 -4.17 -17.14 -0.26
N GLY A 553 -4.87 -16.31 0.52
CA GLY A 553 -5.71 -16.79 1.63
C GLY A 553 -6.94 -17.60 1.24
N ASN A 554 -7.49 -17.42 0.02
CA ASN A 554 -8.70 -18.12 -0.42
C ASN A 554 -8.60 -18.75 -1.81
N TYR A 555 -8.56 -17.94 -2.88
CA TYR A 555 -8.49 -18.47 -4.24
C TYR A 555 -7.48 -17.70 -5.08
N CYS A 556 -6.71 -18.44 -5.88
CA CYS A 556 -5.85 -17.81 -6.88
C CYS A 556 -6.70 -17.26 -8.02
N LEU A 557 -7.62 -18.08 -8.54
CA LEU A 557 -8.57 -17.69 -9.58
C LEU A 557 -9.99 -18.08 -9.18
N GLU A 558 -10.92 -17.14 -9.30
CA GLU A 558 -12.35 -17.37 -9.08
C GLU A 558 -13.15 -17.12 -10.37
N PHE A 559 -13.87 -18.14 -10.85
CA PHE A 559 -14.77 -18.05 -12.00
C PHE A 559 -16.23 -18.20 -11.56
N SER A 560 -16.94 -17.09 -11.41
CA SER A 560 -18.33 -17.07 -10.92
C SER A 560 -19.29 -16.75 -12.07
N ASN A 561 -19.92 -17.79 -12.63
CA ASN A 561 -20.61 -17.75 -13.91
C ASN A 561 -19.72 -17.24 -15.06
N ALA A 562 -18.43 -17.57 -15.02
CA ALA A 562 -17.41 -17.10 -15.95
C ALA A 562 -16.66 -18.26 -16.61
N GLY A 563 -16.04 -17.98 -17.76
CA GLY A 563 -15.15 -18.90 -18.46
C GLY A 563 -13.82 -18.22 -18.81
N GLY A 564 -12.78 -18.99 -19.07
CA GLY A 564 -11.46 -18.44 -19.35
C GLY A 564 -10.41 -19.52 -19.53
N ASN A 565 -9.17 -19.09 -19.78
CA ASN A 565 -8.07 -19.99 -20.09
C ASN A 565 -6.94 -19.80 -19.08
N VAL A 566 -6.53 -20.88 -18.44
CA VAL A 566 -5.33 -20.97 -17.60
C VAL A 566 -4.34 -21.84 -18.35
N LEU A 567 -3.44 -21.21 -19.09
CA LEU A 567 -2.53 -21.86 -20.02
C LEU A 567 -1.13 -21.97 -19.41
N ASN A 568 -0.25 -22.54 -20.23
CA ASN A 568 1.11 -23.01 -19.99
C ASN A 568 1.83 -22.47 -18.75
N GLY A 569 2.48 -23.36 -17.99
CA GLY A 569 3.46 -22.96 -16.97
C GLY A 569 2.92 -22.14 -15.79
N CYS A 570 1.60 -22.07 -15.59
CA CYS A 570 1.06 -21.42 -14.40
C CYS A 570 1.35 -22.26 -13.15
N THR A 571 1.74 -21.63 -12.05
CA THR A 571 1.99 -22.30 -10.76
C THR A 571 1.02 -21.81 -9.70
N PHE A 572 0.47 -22.75 -8.92
CA PHE A 572 -0.50 -22.48 -7.86
C PHE A 572 -0.03 -23.16 -6.58
N ARG A 573 0.37 -22.38 -5.57
CA ARG A 573 1.02 -22.92 -4.38
C ARG A 573 0.49 -22.37 -3.06
N SER A 574 0.28 -23.29 -2.11
CA SER A 574 0.01 -22.97 -0.71
C SER A 574 -1.23 -22.09 -0.51
N THR A 575 -2.30 -22.41 -1.23
CA THR A 575 -3.58 -21.67 -1.17
C THR A 575 -4.74 -22.58 -0.78
N LEU A 576 -5.88 -22.01 -0.37
CA LEU A 576 -7.07 -22.81 -0.09
C LEU A 576 -7.61 -23.43 -1.39
N ASN A 577 -7.82 -22.64 -2.44
CA ASN A 577 -8.18 -23.11 -3.78
C ASN A 577 -7.21 -22.55 -4.82
N GLY A 578 -6.59 -23.41 -5.62
CA GLY A 578 -5.88 -22.95 -6.83
C GLY A 578 -6.86 -22.27 -7.78
N ILE A 579 -7.86 -23.02 -8.21
CA ILE A 579 -8.97 -22.51 -9.03
C ILE A 579 -10.29 -22.84 -8.35
N TYR A 580 -11.13 -21.83 -8.16
CA TYR A 580 -12.53 -22.00 -7.79
C TYR A 580 -13.42 -21.60 -8.96
N ALA A 581 -14.30 -22.49 -9.42
CA ALA A 581 -15.19 -22.23 -10.53
C ALA A 581 -16.61 -22.65 -10.19
N ALA A 582 -17.55 -21.70 -10.16
CA ALA A 582 -18.93 -21.94 -9.81
C ALA A 582 -19.89 -21.35 -10.83
N ALA A 583 -20.93 -22.11 -11.19
CA ALA A 583 -21.97 -21.64 -12.10
C ALA A 583 -23.36 -21.96 -11.55
N THR A 584 -24.25 -20.97 -11.64
CA THR A 584 -25.68 -21.10 -11.32
C THR A 584 -26.54 -21.08 -12.58
N MET A 585 -25.90 -21.04 -13.76
CA MET A 585 -26.50 -21.09 -15.08
C MET A 585 -25.49 -21.68 -16.08
N PRO A 586 -25.95 -22.25 -17.22
CA PRO A 586 -25.04 -22.74 -18.25
C PRO A 586 -24.05 -21.66 -18.69
N LEU A 587 -22.76 -22.01 -18.74
CA LEU A 587 -21.70 -21.10 -19.16
C LEU A 587 -21.68 -21.00 -20.68
N SER A 588 -21.49 -19.80 -21.21
CA SER A 588 -21.28 -19.56 -22.65
C SER A 588 -19.88 -19.96 -23.13
N SER A 589 -18.92 -20.09 -22.20
CA SER A 589 -17.55 -20.51 -22.45
C SER A 589 -17.11 -21.47 -21.34
N PRO A 590 -16.34 -22.53 -21.64
CA PRO A 590 -15.76 -23.40 -20.62
C PRO A 590 -14.70 -22.66 -19.80
N VAL A 591 -14.36 -23.25 -18.65
CA VAL A 591 -13.09 -23.02 -17.96
C VAL A 591 -12.10 -24.05 -18.50
N VAL A 592 -10.97 -23.58 -19.03
CA VAL A 592 -9.90 -24.43 -19.60
C VAL A 592 -8.64 -24.28 -18.77
N VAL A 593 -8.12 -25.40 -18.28
CA VAL A 593 -6.91 -25.47 -17.46
C VAL A 593 -5.90 -26.37 -18.15
N GLY A 594 -4.82 -25.77 -18.61
CA GLY A 594 -3.74 -26.36 -19.37
C GLY A 594 -4.01 -26.47 -20.87
N SER A 595 -3.00 -26.93 -21.60
CA SER A 595 -2.94 -26.86 -23.05
C SER A 595 -3.19 -28.22 -23.71
N ALA A 596 -3.88 -28.22 -24.85
CA ALA A 596 -4.08 -29.43 -25.64
C ALA A 596 -2.78 -29.91 -26.33
N SER A 597 -1.76 -29.06 -26.39
CA SER A 597 -0.43 -29.44 -26.90
C SER A 597 0.36 -30.14 -25.80
N LEU A 598 0.77 -31.39 -26.03
CA LEU A 598 1.61 -32.16 -25.10
C LEU A 598 3.03 -31.56 -24.93
N ASN A 599 3.47 -30.74 -25.89
CA ASN A 599 4.78 -30.06 -25.81
C ASN A 599 4.68 -28.72 -25.08
N ALA A 600 3.49 -28.27 -24.71
CA ALA A 600 3.34 -27.07 -23.91
C ALA A 600 3.81 -27.31 -22.48
N GLN A 601 4.35 -26.26 -21.86
CA GLN A 601 4.72 -26.31 -20.45
C GLN A 601 3.47 -26.55 -19.59
N ARG A 602 3.55 -27.54 -18.70
CA ARG A 602 2.44 -27.95 -17.85
C ARG A 602 2.20 -26.91 -16.75
N ASN A 603 0.95 -26.73 -16.34
CA ASN A 603 0.68 -25.98 -15.12
C ASN A 603 0.95 -26.88 -13.91
N SER A 604 1.31 -26.28 -12.79
CA SER A 604 1.60 -27.00 -11.55
C SER A 604 0.74 -26.51 -10.39
N PHE A 605 0.15 -27.46 -9.66
CA PHE A 605 -0.64 -27.20 -8.46
C PHE A 605 -0.04 -27.96 -7.28
N THR A 606 0.45 -27.23 -6.28
CA THR A 606 1.18 -27.84 -5.15
C THR A 606 0.78 -27.29 -3.79
N GLN A 607 0.59 -28.15 -2.80
CA GLN A 607 0.31 -27.75 -1.41
C GLN A 607 -0.95 -26.89 -1.24
N ASN A 608 -1.93 -27.04 -2.13
CA ASN A 608 -3.24 -26.38 -2.00
C ASN A 608 -4.20 -27.28 -1.21
N SER A 609 -5.20 -26.69 -0.53
CA SER A 609 -6.26 -27.53 0.07
C SER A 609 -7.12 -28.20 -1.00
N CYS A 610 -7.41 -27.49 -2.09
CA CYS A 610 -7.96 -28.03 -3.32
C CYS A 610 -7.29 -27.35 -4.51
N ALA A 611 -6.73 -28.11 -5.45
CA ALA A 611 -6.12 -27.51 -6.63
C ALA A 611 -7.18 -26.91 -7.56
N ILE A 612 -8.26 -27.65 -7.87
CA ILE A 612 -9.41 -27.15 -8.64
C ILE A 612 -10.72 -27.55 -7.97
N ASN A 613 -11.54 -26.57 -7.60
CA ASN A 613 -12.86 -26.75 -7.01
C ASN A 613 -13.94 -26.24 -7.96
N GLY A 614 -14.81 -27.13 -8.43
CA GLY A 614 -15.87 -26.82 -9.40
C GLY A 614 -17.27 -27.05 -8.85
N ILE A 615 -18.21 -26.14 -9.12
CA ILE A 615 -19.61 -26.26 -8.70
C ILE A 615 -20.56 -25.94 -9.86
N GLY A 616 -21.40 -26.90 -10.25
CA GLY A 616 -22.48 -26.67 -11.22
C GLY A 616 -22.02 -26.31 -12.64
N LEU A 617 -20.82 -26.75 -13.05
CA LEU A 617 -20.17 -26.28 -14.28
C LEU A 617 -20.67 -27.02 -15.52
N SER A 618 -21.16 -26.31 -16.54
CA SER A 618 -21.59 -26.98 -17.78
C SER A 618 -20.44 -27.72 -18.49
N ARG A 619 -19.21 -27.21 -18.37
CA ARG A 619 -18.00 -27.84 -18.93
C ARG A 619 -16.73 -27.27 -18.30
N LEU A 620 -15.96 -28.13 -17.62
CA LEU A 620 -14.59 -27.89 -17.18
C LEU A 620 -13.63 -28.77 -18.00
N ILE A 621 -12.55 -28.20 -18.52
CA ILE A 621 -11.50 -28.93 -19.25
C ILE A 621 -10.19 -28.78 -18.49
N VAL A 622 -9.59 -29.90 -18.08
CA VAL A 622 -8.32 -29.97 -17.36
C VAL A 622 -7.39 -30.89 -18.14
N GLN A 623 -6.31 -30.35 -18.69
CA GLN A 623 -5.43 -31.10 -19.58
C GLN A 623 -3.97 -30.72 -19.43
N ASN A 624 -3.07 -31.71 -19.46
CA ASN A 624 -1.62 -31.49 -19.43
C ASN A 624 -1.16 -30.64 -18.22
N ASN A 625 -1.56 -31.05 -17.00
CA ASN A 625 -1.19 -30.39 -15.75
C ASN A 625 -0.57 -31.37 -14.74
N ASP A 626 0.27 -30.85 -13.86
CA ASP A 626 0.86 -31.55 -12.73
C ASP A 626 0.20 -31.12 -11.42
N PHE A 627 -0.34 -32.10 -10.70
CA PHE A 627 -0.92 -31.91 -9.38
C PHE A 627 -0.09 -32.69 -8.38
N SER A 628 0.47 -32.01 -7.38
CA SER A 628 1.31 -32.66 -6.37
C SER A 628 0.96 -32.23 -4.93
N VAL A 629 0.73 -33.17 -4.01
CA VAL A 629 0.64 -32.88 -2.57
C VAL A 629 -0.43 -31.83 -2.24
N ASN A 630 -1.61 -31.92 -2.86
CA ASN A 630 -2.77 -31.12 -2.50
C ASN A 630 -3.71 -31.95 -1.61
N GLY A 631 -4.63 -31.32 -0.89
CA GLY A 631 -5.72 -32.05 -0.23
C GLY A 631 -6.60 -32.76 -1.27
N HIS A 632 -7.02 -32.01 -2.30
CA HIS A 632 -7.71 -32.56 -3.48
C HIS A 632 -7.04 -32.07 -4.77
N GLY A 633 -6.93 -32.93 -5.78
CA GLY A 633 -6.55 -32.52 -7.14
C GLY A 633 -7.68 -31.74 -7.81
N VAL A 634 -8.79 -32.41 -8.11
CA VAL A 634 -10.02 -31.79 -8.63
C VAL A 634 -11.21 -32.24 -7.80
N SER A 635 -12.05 -31.33 -7.33
CA SER A 635 -13.30 -31.64 -6.64
C SER A 635 -14.47 -30.97 -7.34
N LEU A 636 -15.47 -31.75 -7.75
CA LEU A 636 -16.67 -31.27 -8.42
C LEU A 636 -17.93 -31.56 -7.60
N ASN A 637 -18.75 -30.52 -7.40
CA ASN A 637 -20.02 -30.61 -6.69
C ASN A 637 -21.20 -30.12 -7.52
N GLY A 638 -22.30 -30.86 -7.50
CA GLY A 638 -23.49 -30.51 -8.26
C GLY A 638 -23.31 -30.72 -9.77
N GLN A 639 -24.39 -30.60 -10.52
CA GLN A 639 -24.44 -30.99 -11.93
C GLN A 639 -23.31 -30.37 -12.76
N SER A 640 -22.32 -31.19 -13.15
CA SER A 640 -21.08 -30.70 -13.77
C SER A 640 -20.59 -31.60 -14.91
N GLY A 641 -20.14 -30.99 -16.01
CA GLY A 641 -19.44 -31.66 -17.10
C GLY A 641 -17.93 -31.47 -16.99
N TYR A 642 -17.15 -32.54 -17.24
CA TYR A 642 -15.72 -32.57 -16.95
C TYR A 642 -14.93 -33.34 -18.01
N PHE A 643 -13.77 -32.81 -18.40
CA PHE A 643 -12.88 -33.46 -19.35
C PHE A 643 -11.44 -33.39 -18.82
N SER A 644 -10.83 -34.54 -18.51
CA SER A 644 -9.49 -34.67 -17.93
C SER A 644 -8.56 -35.42 -18.90
N PHE A 645 -7.46 -34.80 -19.33
CA PHE A 645 -6.52 -35.42 -20.27
C PHE A 645 -5.05 -35.25 -19.91
N ASN A 646 -4.25 -36.31 -19.93
CA ASN A 646 -2.79 -36.20 -19.81
C ASN A 646 -2.34 -35.45 -18.55
N ASN A 647 -3.09 -35.53 -17.46
CA ASN A 647 -2.71 -34.94 -16.19
C ASN A 647 -1.97 -35.97 -15.33
N THR A 648 -1.09 -35.49 -14.46
CA THR A 648 -0.39 -36.32 -13.49
C THR A 648 -0.76 -35.84 -12.09
N PHE A 649 -1.27 -36.76 -11.27
CA PHE A 649 -1.65 -36.54 -9.89
C PHE A 649 -0.73 -37.35 -8.98
N THR A 650 -0.12 -36.70 -7.99
CA THR A 650 0.78 -37.37 -7.05
C THR A 650 0.67 -36.87 -5.61
N GLY A 651 0.49 -37.80 -4.66
CA GLY A 651 0.51 -37.56 -3.23
C GLY A 651 -0.68 -36.76 -2.69
N HIS A 652 -1.89 -36.88 -3.25
CA HIS A 652 -3.11 -36.27 -2.69
C HIS A 652 -3.88 -37.21 -1.75
N ASP A 653 -4.78 -36.62 -0.94
CA ASP A 653 -5.79 -37.43 -0.25
C ASP A 653 -6.82 -37.95 -1.26
N VAL A 654 -7.29 -37.10 -2.16
CA VAL A 654 -8.19 -37.47 -3.26
C VAL A 654 -7.78 -36.77 -4.55
N SER A 655 -7.39 -37.52 -5.57
CA SER A 655 -6.99 -36.94 -6.86
C SER A 655 -8.17 -36.31 -7.60
N GLU A 656 -9.25 -37.06 -7.87
CA GLU A 656 -10.48 -36.50 -8.45
C GLU A 656 -11.71 -36.92 -7.63
N GLN A 657 -12.53 -35.94 -7.22
CA GLN A 657 -13.77 -36.16 -6.48
C GLN A 657 -14.98 -35.66 -7.27
N PHE A 658 -16.04 -36.46 -7.31
CA PHE A 658 -17.30 -36.13 -7.95
C PHE A 658 -18.47 -36.35 -6.98
N THR A 659 -19.19 -35.28 -6.63
CA THR A 659 -20.34 -35.34 -5.73
C THR A 659 -21.58 -34.77 -6.40
N LEU A 660 -22.61 -35.61 -6.60
CA LEU A 660 -23.90 -35.19 -7.18
C LEU A 660 -23.76 -34.49 -8.55
N THR A 661 -22.84 -34.96 -9.40
CA THR A 661 -22.51 -34.31 -10.67
C THR A 661 -23.52 -34.57 -11.80
N GLY A 662 -24.54 -35.38 -11.55
CA GLY A 662 -25.67 -35.56 -12.46
C GLY A 662 -25.27 -36.13 -13.83
N PRO A 663 -26.07 -35.87 -14.89
CA PRO A 663 -25.97 -36.59 -16.15
C PRO A 663 -25.03 -35.98 -17.21
N LEU A 664 -24.39 -34.86 -16.90
CA LEU A 664 -23.43 -34.26 -17.84
C LEU A 664 -22.23 -35.19 -18.04
N GLU A 665 -21.59 -35.10 -19.21
CA GLU A 665 -20.49 -35.97 -19.58
C GLU A 665 -19.25 -35.72 -18.71
N LYS A 666 -18.62 -36.80 -18.25
CA LYS A 666 -17.33 -36.81 -17.58
C LYS A 666 -16.40 -37.76 -18.32
N PHE A 667 -15.37 -37.21 -18.94
CA PHE A 667 -14.43 -37.97 -19.76
C PHE A 667 -13.03 -37.84 -19.18
N THR A 668 -12.41 -38.96 -18.80
CA THR A 668 -11.02 -38.98 -18.32
C THR A 668 -10.19 -39.88 -19.24
N ASN A 669 -9.07 -39.36 -19.72
CA ASN A 669 -8.20 -40.10 -20.62
C ASN A 669 -6.71 -39.83 -20.45
N CYS A 670 -5.90 -40.88 -20.40
CA CYS A 670 -4.43 -40.78 -20.28
C CYS A 670 -3.97 -39.99 -19.05
N ASN A 671 -4.64 -40.11 -17.91
CA ASN A 671 -4.18 -39.48 -16.67
C ASN A 671 -3.45 -40.49 -15.78
N ASP A 672 -2.44 -40.01 -15.07
CA ASP A 672 -1.66 -40.80 -14.12
C ASP A 672 -2.06 -40.40 -12.70
N PHE A 673 -2.53 -41.36 -11.89
CA PHE A 673 -2.93 -41.18 -10.51
C PHE A 673 -2.01 -42.00 -9.62
N LEU A 674 -0.98 -41.36 -9.04
CA LEU A 674 0.16 -42.04 -8.43
C LEU A 674 0.26 -41.74 -6.92
N SER A 675 0.36 -42.79 -6.09
CA SER A 675 0.58 -42.66 -4.63
C SER A 675 -0.51 -41.88 -3.89
N GLU A 676 -1.77 -42.22 -4.18
CA GLU A 676 -2.96 -41.55 -3.66
C GLU A 676 -3.68 -42.44 -2.64
N ASN A 677 -4.36 -41.86 -1.64
CA ASN A 677 -5.36 -42.61 -0.87
C ASN A 677 -6.54 -42.98 -1.80
N PHE A 678 -7.04 -42.00 -2.58
CA PHE A 678 -8.11 -42.22 -3.56
C PHE A 678 -7.75 -41.59 -4.91
N GLY A 679 -7.63 -42.42 -5.96
CA GLY A 679 -7.46 -41.93 -7.34
C GLY A 679 -8.72 -41.18 -7.82
N MET A 680 -9.86 -41.86 -7.80
CA MET A 680 -11.15 -41.24 -8.09
C MET A 680 -12.20 -41.60 -7.04
N LEU A 681 -12.87 -40.60 -6.48
CA LEU A 681 -13.95 -40.74 -5.49
C LEU A 681 -15.27 -40.22 -6.05
N ILE A 682 -16.23 -41.12 -6.30
CA ILE A 682 -17.54 -40.79 -6.89
C ILE A 682 -18.62 -41.00 -5.82
N GLN A 683 -19.40 -39.96 -5.53
CA GLN A 683 -20.36 -39.95 -4.42
C GLN A 683 -21.75 -39.46 -4.87
N GLY A 684 -22.79 -40.26 -4.59
CA GLY A 684 -24.18 -39.93 -4.91
C GLY A 684 -24.52 -40.03 -6.41
N ASP A 685 -25.47 -39.21 -6.88
CA ASP A 685 -25.99 -39.25 -8.25
C ASP A 685 -24.99 -38.69 -9.28
N ASN A 686 -24.40 -39.59 -10.08
CA ASN A 686 -23.44 -39.23 -11.12
C ASN A 686 -23.61 -40.17 -12.34
N GLU A 687 -23.76 -39.63 -13.55
CA GLU A 687 -23.85 -40.42 -14.79
C GLU A 687 -22.88 -39.94 -15.89
N GLY A 688 -22.82 -40.59 -17.04
CA GLY A 688 -22.08 -40.06 -18.20
C GLY A 688 -20.55 -40.12 -18.07
N PHE A 689 -20.02 -41.03 -17.24
CA PHE A 689 -18.58 -41.27 -17.13
C PHE A 689 -18.05 -42.13 -18.28
N VAL A 690 -16.86 -41.77 -18.77
CA VAL A 690 -16.04 -42.53 -19.70
C VAL A 690 -14.58 -42.44 -19.24
N PHE A 691 -13.94 -43.60 -19.05
CA PHE A 691 -12.56 -43.72 -18.52
C PHE A 691 -11.70 -44.51 -19.51
N ASN A 692 -10.67 -43.87 -20.09
CA ASN A 692 -9.80 -44.48 -21.09
C ASN A 692 -8.32 -44.32 -20.76
N ASN A 693 -7.53 -45.39 -20.81
CA ASN A 693 -6.06 -45.34 -20.73
C ASN A 693 -5.50 -44.58 -19.50
N ASN A 694 -6.16 -44.65 -18.35
CA ASN A 694 -5.66 -44.02 -17.12
C ASN A 694 -4.81 -45.01 -16.30
N GLU A 695 -3.76 -44.53 -15.66
CA GLU A 695 -2.96 -45.28 -14.69
C GLU A 695 -3.44 -44.97 -13.27
N LEU A 696 -3.99 -45.96 -12.57
CA LEU A 696 -4.65 -45.80 -11.26
C LEU A 696 -3.85 -46.45 -10.12
N ASP A 697 -2.59 -46.04 -9.95
CA ASP A 697 -1.69 -46.52 -8.89
C ASP A 697 -1.97 -45.81 -7.54
N ALA A 698 -3.11 -46.13 -6.94
CA ALA A 698 -3.60 -45.61 -5.67
C ALA A 698 -4.05 -46.73 -4.72
N GLU A 699 -4.14 -46.47 -3.41
CA GLU A 699 -4.71 -47.43 -2.44
C GLU A 699 -6.13 -47.83 -2.88
N TYR A 700 -6.93 -46.84 -3.26
CA TYR A 700 -8.22 -47.02 -3.92
C TYR A 700 -8.21 -46.29 -5.27
N GLY A 701 -7.93 -47.01 -6.37
CA GLY A 701 -7.93 -46.46 -7.73
C GLY A 701 -9.26 -45.79 -8.11
N LEU A 702 -10.39 -46.46 -7.86
CA LEU A 702 -11.73 -45.94 -8.07
C LEU A 702 -12.64 -46.38 -6.91
N LEU A 703 -13.25 -45.43 -6.20
CA LEU A 703 -14.21 -45.71 -5.13
C LEU A 703 -15.55 -45.02 -5.41
N VAL A 704 -16.63 -45.81 -5.36
CA VAL A 704 -18.01 -45.33 -5.58
C VAL A 704 -18.81 -45.49 -4.29
N LEU A 705 -19.27 -44.38 -3.72
CA LEU A 705 -20.01 -44.33 -2.46
C LEU A 705 -21.42 -43.77 -2.63
N ASP A 706 -22.33 -44.28 -1.79
CA ASP A 706 -23.75 -43.97 -1.82
C ASP A 706 -24.18 -43.01 -0.70
N TYR A 707 -25.26 -42.25 -0.92
CA TYR A 707 -25.89 -41.39 0.10
C TYR A 707 -27.35 -41.84 0.33
N ASN A 708 -27.59 -42.61 1.40
CA ASN A 708 -28.90 -43.13 1.81
C ASN A 708 -29.60 -44.01 0.75
N ALA A 709 -30.71 -44.67 1.14
CA ALA A 709 -31.36 -45.83 0.49
C ALA A 709 -31.91 -45.67 -0.95
N SER A 710 -31.32 -44.82 -1.80
CA SER A 710 -31.59 -44.71 -3.23
C SER A 710 -30.26 -44.54 -3.94
N PRO A 711 -29.71 -45.60 -4.56
CA PRO A 711 -28.34 -45.61 -5.00
C PRO A 711 -28.05 -44.45 -5.94
N GLY A 712 -26.99 -43.71 -5.64
CA GLY A 712 -26.19 -43.04 -6.66
C GLY A 712 -25.84 -44.07 -7.72
N ARG A 713 -26.60 -44.07 -8.81
CA ARG A 713 -26.44 -45.01 -9.90
C ARG A 713 -25.49 -44.38 -10.88
N ILE A 714 -24.36 -45.05 -11.17
CA ILE A 714 -23.66 -44.82 -12.43
C ILE A 714 -24.59 -45.37 -13.52
N PHE A 715 -25.56 -44.55 -13.97
CA PHE A 715 -26.63 -44.99 -14.88
C PHE A 715 -26.13 -45.38 -16.27
N LYS A 716 -24.90 -45.01 -16.62
CA LYS A 716 -24.26 -45.37 -17.88
C LYS A 716 -22.74 -45.11 -17.78
N ILE A 717 -21.95 -46.15 -17.57
CA ILE A 717 -20.59 -46.18 -18.13
C ILE A 717 -20.83 -46.49 -19.61
N GLN A 718 -20.47 -45.60 -20.54
CA GLN A 718 -20.52 -46.00 -21.94
C GLN A 718 -19.55 -47.17 -22.09
N SER A 719 -20.06 -48.35 -22.44
CA SER A 719 -19.37 -49.64 -22.42
C SER A 719 -18.29 -49.80 -23.50
N GLN A 720 -17.63 -48.71 -23.89
CA GLN A 720 -16.49 -48.72 -24.77
C GLN A 720 -15.23 -48.55 -23.92
N PHE A 721 -14.95 -49.56 -23.11
CA PHE A 721 -13.60 -49.81 -22.61
C PHE A 721 -12.72 -50.27 -23.80
N GLY A 722 -12.59 -49.45 -24.83
CA GLY A 722 -11.84 -49.78 -26.04
C GLY A 722 -12.33 -49.07 -27.28
N ASN A 723 -11.41 -48.86 -28.22
CA ASN A 723 -11.71 -48.40 -29.58
C ASN A 723 -11.79 -49.61 -30.53
N LEU A 724 -11.92 -49.39 -31.84
CA LEU A 724 -11.95 -50.46 -32.85
C LEU A 724 -10.62 -51.25 -32.93
N ASP A 725 -9.54 -50.77 -32.29
CA ASP A 725 -8.18 -51.29 -32.39
C ASP A 725 -7.68 -51.98 -31.09
N GLY A 726 -8.43 -51.95 -29.99
CA GLY A 726 -8.07 -52.61 -28.72
C GLY A 726 -8.95 -52.25 -27.52
N PRO A 727 -8.87 -53.00 -26.39
CA PRO A 727 -9.54 -52.63 -25.14
C PRO A 727 -8.97 -51.32 -24.57
N ALA A 728 -9.68 -50.69 -23.63
CA ALA A 728 -9.20 -49.53 -22.89
C ALA A 728 -8.17 -50.01 -21.87
N ASP A 729 -6.95 -49.52 -22.00
CA ASP A 729 -5.80 -49.94 -21.19
C ASP A 729 -5.75 -49.15 -19.87
N ASN A 730 -6.83 -49.19 -19.08
CA ASN A 730 -6.77 -48.65 -17.72
C ASN A 730 -5.98 -49.63 -16.83
N LEU A 731 -4.97 -49.13 -16.12
CA LEU A 731 -4.12 -49.94 -15.25
C LEU A 731 -4.55 -49.78 -13.78
N PHE A 732 -4.89 -50.90 -13.12
CA PHE A 732 -5.24 -50.95 -11.69
C PHE A 732 -4.21 -51.81 -10.93
N PRO A 733 -3.90 -51.51 -9.66
CA PRO A 733 -3.06 -52.35 -8.81
C PRO A 733 -3.78 -53.67 -8.47
N GLU A 734 -3.01 -54.72 -8.13
CA GLU A 734 -3.51 -56.10 -7.90
C GLU A 734 -4.63 -56.23 -6.83
N ASN A 735 -4.85 -55.21 -6.01
CA ASN A 735 -5.89 -55.17 -4.96
C ASN A 735 -6.99 -54.11 -5.20
N GLY A 736 -6.99 -53.39 -6.32
CA GLY A 736 -7.77 -52.16 -6.51
C GLY A 736 -9.02 -52.29 -7.39
N THR A 737 -10.17 -52.60 -6.79
CA THR A 737 -11.52 -52.23 -7.27
C THR A 737 -12.46 -52.01 -6.11
#